data_AF-A0A257M6R4-F1
#
_entry.id   AF-A0A257M6R4-F1
#
_cell.length_a   1.000
_cell.length_b   1.000
_cell.length_c   1.000
_cell.angle_alpha   90.00
_cell.angle_beta   90.00
_cell.angle_gamma   90.00
#
_symmetry.space_group_name_H-M   'P 1'
#
loop_
_entity.id
_entity.type
_entity.pdbx_description
1 polymer ?
#
loop_
_entity_poly.entity_id
_entity_poly.type
_entity_poly.pdbx_seq_one_letter_code
_entity_poly.pdbx_strand_id
1 'polypeptide(L)'
;MKKPFLHLLLPLAFTCAPVCSGELDHLSPHQRVDLESKSPPPEEDRFSFDAPAGPQFTEAEKAAQRELGKSVMSMVRKAFESGAGEVRIPPGDYRFGQERQEGNKTIYPLHFQNLKRDAAHPFVIDATGATFWFDLDDVQMPPGHRCVGFFDCSNLVLRGAIIDRGTRGCIEGRITKIDREGNRFEIQPSPGVVVPTTYKGDQRLLPHKSDGRFCAPLYDLQQGVHKLDYQDIKPSSDGRYWVTMKDPDLMDRIHDEDWKRAFGELGVLSVGDGLSCLYTSAMAIQLDDSANLTIQDVKLYVSKGGPGENGGEGGHLWKDCYFGPRPGTSQWKGADGCLCRATRFGTTMDNVTLRHTADDLQNLHGIWGKVKAVSGHQVTFETNFGLRPTLKNARPGDRLRFIHRQTGAFLGEARLTALKDFVITLDQDAAPFAEGQAEWLDHECAGWLVRNCRFEDNFQTFGIMSGPGTLRGCTFTRMGNAIGLNTGIGVVGGIPRDITIADNSFTDVNPRPHRPSIEARAHNAKGQDGVPPIERLIITGNTFTRSGGPAMNLIGIQDSRIENNVIHSPVRATVLARPKDQAERQAILLHQSSGVEVKGNTLDDAEKHTQADATSHSPLLGLDLTKNVTLDGKRLEDAPKRTRKAE
;
A
#
# COMPACT_ATOMS: atom_id res chain seq x y z
N MET A 1 11.71 -43.56 -34.40
CA MET A 1 10.28 -43.39 -34.09
C MET A 1 10.14 -42.73 -32.74
N LYS A 2 9.85 -41.42 -32.71
CA LYS A 2 9.66 -40.62 -31.50
C LYS A 2 8.16 -40.64 -31.13
N LYS A 3 7.83 -40.98 -29.89
CA LYS A 3 6.49 -40.78 -29.31
C LYS A 3 6.46 -39.41 -28.62
N PRO A 4 5.42 -38.57 -28.81
CA PRO A 4 5.30 -37.32 -28.07
C PRO A 4 4.57 -37.56 -26.75
N PHE A 5 5.08 -36.94 -25.69
CA PHE A 5 4.40 -36.76 -24.41
C PHE A 5 3.32 -35.68 -24.57
N LEU A 6 2.08 -36.04 -24.22
CA LEU A 6 0.95 -35.13 -24.17
C LEU A 6 0.87 -34.57 -22.74
N HIS A 7 1.24 -33.31 -22.55
CA HIS A 7 0.97 -32.59 -21.29
C HIS A 7 -0.50 -32.18 -21.26
N LEU A 8 -1.25 -32.77 -20.33
CA LEU A 8 -2.62 -32.40 -20.01
C LEU A 8 -2.58 -31.25 -18.97
N LEU A 9 -2.76 -30.01 -19.43
CA LEU A 9 -3.05 -28.87 -18.56
C LEU A 9 -4.54 -28.91 -18.20
N LEU A 10 -4.87 -29.30 -16.97
CA LEU A 10 -6.20 -29.09 -16.42
C LEU A 10 -6.34 -27.62 -15.98
N PRO A 11 -7.41 -26.91 -16.37
CA PRO A 11 -7.71 -25.62 -15.78
C PRO A 11 -8.22 -25.84 -14.35
N LEU A 12 -7.49 -25.32 -13.34
CA LEU A 12 -8.04 -25.15 -12.02
C LEU A 12 -9.22 -24.17 -12.12
N ALA A 13 -10.43 -24.67 -11.96
CA ALA A 13 -11.60 -23.84 -11.74
C ALA A 13 -11.48 -23.25 -10.33
N PHE A 14 -11.12 -21.97 -10.23
CA PHE A 14 -11.24 -21.20 -8.99
C PHE A 14 -12.73 -21.06 -8.66
N THR A 15 -13.25 -21.93 -7.79
CA THR A 15 -14.56 -21.70 -7.18
C THR A 15 -14.38 -20.61 -6.13
N CYS A 16 -14.79 -19.37 -6.44
CA CYS A 16 -14.87 -18.31 -5.45
C CYS A 16 -15.79 -18.77 -4.32
N ALA A 17 -15.24 -19.03 -3.13
CA ALA A 17 -16.04 -19.26 -1.93
C ALA A 17 -16.98 -18.05 -1.73
N PRO A 18 -18.28 -18.26 -1.48
CA PRO A 18 -19.22 -17.17 -1.27
C PRO A 18 -18.74 -16.27 -0.14
N VAL A 19 -18.76 -14.96 -0.38
CA VAL A 19 -18.50 -13.92 0.63
C VAL A 19 -19.51 -14.13 1.76
N CYS A 20 -19.05 -14.20 3.01
CA CYS A 20 -19.96 -14.29 4.16
C CYS A 20 -20.91 -13.10 4.13
N SER A 21 -22.22 -13.33 4.29
CA SER A 21 -23.28 -12.34 4.06
C SER A 21 -23.22 -11.07 4.90
N GLY A 22 -22.33 -11.00 5.91
CA GLY A 22 -22.11 -9.81 6.74
C GLY A 22 -20.89 -8.95 6.35
N GLU A 23 -19.98 -9.41 5.47
CA GLU A 23 -18.75 -8.67 5.14
C GLU A 23 -19.02 -7.40 4.30
N LEU A 24 -20.17 -7.33 3.63
CA LEU A 24 -20.52 -6.24 2.70
C LEU A 24 -21.75 -5.44 3.13
N ASP A 25 -22.21 -5.62 4.36
CA ASP A 25 -23.44 -4.97 4.84
C ASP A 25 -23.36 -3.43 4.83
N HIS A 26 -22.15 -2.89 4.91
CA HIS A 26 -21.89 -1.45 4.85
C HIS A 26 -21.97 -0.85 3.43
N LEU A 27 -21.88 -1.67 2.37
CA LEU A 27 -21.99 -1.16 1.00
C LEU A 27 -23.44 -0.82 0.66
N SER A 28 -23.62 0.34 0.03
CA SER A 28 -24.90 0.79 -0.51
C SER A 28 -25.42 -0.13 -1.63
N PRO A 29 -26.74 -0.12 -1.93
CA PRO A 29 -27.32 -1.00 -2.95
C PRO A 29 -26.66 -0.88 -4.33
N HIS A 30 -26.32 0.34 -4.79
CA HIS A 30 -25.66 0.52 -6.09
C HIS A 30 -24.23 -0.02 -6.09
N GLN A 31 -23.49 0.15 -4.99
CA GLN A 31 -22.13 -0.40 -4.86
C GLN A 31 -22.13 -1.93 -4.95
N ARG A 32 -23.14 -2.60 -4.40
CA ARG A 32 -23.26 -4.07 -4.52
C ARG A 32 -23.47 -4.49 -5.97
N VAL A 33 -24.32 -3.77 -6.70
CA VAL A 33 -24.51 -3.99 -8.15
C VAL A 33 -23.22 -3.75 -8.93
N ASP A 34 -22.51 -2.66 -8.66
CA ASP A 34 -21.22 -2.35 -9.32
C ASP A 34 -20.16 -3.41 -8.98
N LEU A 35 -20.12 -3.88 -7.74
CA LEU A 35 -19.19 -4.91 -7.27
C LEU A 35 -19.45 -6.28 -7.91
N GLU A 36 -20.71 -6.61 -8.20
CA GLU A 36 -21.10 -7.85 -8.90
C GLU A 36 -20.92 -7.74 -10.42
N SER A 37 -20.70 -6.53 -10.95
CA SER A 37 -20.48 -6.32 -12.37
C SER A 37 -19.17 -6.94 -12.85
N LYS A 38 -19.22 -7.47 -14.09
CA LYS A 38 -18.07 -8.12 -14.71
C LYS A 38 -17.00 -7.08 -15.04
N SER A 39 -15.81 -7.30 -14.50
CA SER A 39 -14.62 -6.53 -14.82
C SER A 39 -14.11 -6.76 -16.26
N PRO A 40 -13.59 -5.72 -16.92
CA PRO A 40 -12.80 -5.91 -18.14
C PRO A 40 -11.50 -6.66 -17.82
N PRO A 41 -10.89 -7.33 -18.82
CA PRO A 41 -9.56 -7.90 -18.64
C PRO A 41 -8.55 -6.78 -18.31
N PRO A 42 -7.50 -7.07 -17.54
CA PRO A 42 -6.45 -6.08 -17.26
C PRO A 42 -5.81 -5.59 -18.55
N GLU A 43 -5.56 -4.28 -18.64
CA GLU A 43 -4.75 -3.71 -19.71
C GLU A 43 -3.27 -4.03 -19.47
N GLU A 44 -2.57 -4.50 -20.50
CA GLU A 44 -1.12 -4.75 -20.46
C GLU A 44 -0.37 -3.64 -21.21
N ASP A 45 0.11 -2.65 -20.46
CA ASP A 45 1.03 -1.66 -21.00
C ASP A 45 2.49 -2.08 -20.78
N ARG A 46 3.22 -2.18 -21.89
CA ARG A 46 4.67 -2.45 -21.88
C ARG A 46 5.44 -1.14 -21.88
N PHE A 47 6.44 -1.06 -21.00
CA PHE A 47 7.38 0.04 -20.99
C PHE A 47 8.35 -0.06 -22.17
N SER A 48 8.72 1.10 -22.71
CA SER A 48 9.88 1.25 -23.57
C SER A 48 10.39 2.69 -23.46
N PHE A 49 11.70 2.86 -23.33
CA PHE A 49 12.35 4.17 -23.43
C PHE A 49 12.14 4.85 -24.79
N ASP A 50 11.80 4.07 -25.82
CA ASP A 50 11.56 4.55 -27.18
C ASP A 50 10.07 4.85 -27.44
N ALA A 51 9.19 4.57 -26.47
CA ALA A 51 7.79 4.94 -26.56
C ALA A 51 7.62 6.47 -26.47
N PRO A 52 6.61 7.05 -27.16
CA PRO A 52 6.36 8.48 -27.09
C PRO A 52 6.04 8.91 -25.66
N ALA A 53 6.34 10.17 -25.34
CA ALA A 53 6.19 10.71 -23.99
C ALA A 53 4.73 10.83 -23.47
N GLY A 54 3.76 10.26 -24.19
CA GLY A 54 2.36 10.67 -24.17
C GLY A 54 2.14 12.02 -24.87
N PRO A 55 0.92 12.57 -24.80
CA PRO A 55 0.57 13.79 -25.54
C PRO A 55 1.43 14.98 -25.11
N GLN A 56 1.84 15.77 -26.10
CA GLN A 56 2.55 17.03 -25.92
C GLN A 56 1.62 18.16 -26.38
N PHE A 57 1.42 19.17 -25.54
CA PHE A 57 0.51 20.26 -25.83
C PHE A 57 1.29 21.58 -25.94
N THR A 58 0.98 22.35 -26.98
CA THR A 58 1.36 23.76 -27.11
C THR A 58 0.70 24.61 -26.01
N GLU A 59 1.24 25.79 -25.72
CA GLU A 59 0.63 26.70 -24.74
C GLU A 59 -0.78 27.16 -25.15
N ALA A 60 -1.05 27.27 -26.46
CA ALA A 60 -2.37 27.57 -26.98
C ALA A 60 -3.38 26.44 -26.69
N GLU A 61 -2.98 25.19 -26.90
CA GLU A 61 -3.81 24.02 -26.54
C GLU A 61 -4.04 23.94 -25.03
N LYS A 62 -2.99 24.15 -24.22
CA LYS A 62 -3.14 24.20 -22.75
C LYS A 62 -4.10 25.31 -22.32
N ALA A 63 -4.05 26.49 -22.95
CA ALA A 63 -4.97 27.58 -22.66
C ALA A 63 -6.42 27.21 -23.02
N ALA A 64 -6.65 26.60 -24.19
CA ALA A 64 -7.98 26.12 -24.58
C ALA A 64 -8.52 25.05 -23.61
N GLN A 65 -7.68 24.10 -23.19
CA GLN A 65 -8.02 23.09 -22.18
C GLN A 65 -8.40 23.72 -20.83
N ARG A 66 -7.73 24.81 -20.42
CA ARG A 66 -8.07 25.55 -19.19
C ARG A 66 -9.43 26.22 -19.28
N GLU A 67 -9.76 26.82 -20.42
CA GLU A 67 -11.09 27.40 -20.63
C GLU A 67 -12.18 26.33 -20.56
N LEU A 68 -11.96 25.15 -21.15
CA LEU A 68 -12.88 24.01 -21.01
C LEU A 68 -12.99 23.55 -19.54
N GLY A 69 -11.87 23.43 -18.83
CA GLY A 69 -11.80 23.02 -17.43
C GLY A 69 -12.63 23.88 -16.48
N LYS A 70 -12.71 25.20 -16.72
CA LYS A 70 -13.54 26.13 -15.93
C LYS A 70 -15.02 25.76 -15.89
N SER A 71 -15.53 25.09 -16.94
CA SER A 71 -16.94 24.74 -17.04
C SER A 71 -17.34 23.49 -16.26
N VAL A 72 -16.38 22.58 -15.98
CA VAL A 72 -16.65 21.24 -15.42
C VAL A 72 -17.38 21.33 -14.08
N MET A 73 -16.83 22.09 -13.11
CA MET A 73 -17.45 22.21 -11.79
C MET A 73 -18.84 22.84 -11.83
N SER A 74 -19.04 23.85 -12.69
CA SER A 74 -20.34 24.50 -12.84
C SER A 74 -21.38 23.54 -13.44
N MET A 75 -20.98 22.75 -14.45
CA MET A 75 -21.83 21.73 -15.07
C MET A 75 -22.27 20.68 -14.05
N VAL A 76 -21.33 20.15 -13.27
CA VAL A 76 -21.61 19.14 -12.24
C VAL A 76 -22.55 19.70 -11.16
N ARG A 77 -22.26 20.90 -10.64
CA ARG A 77 -23.11 21.52 -9.61
C ARG A 77 -24.51 21.80 -10.11
N LYS A 78 -24.66 22.36 -11.31
CA LYS A 78 -25.98 22.64 -11.89
C LYS A 78 -26.81 21.36 -12.06
N ALA A 79 -26.21 20.28 -12.56
CA ALA A 79 -26.90 19.01 -12.68
C ALA A 79 -27.32 18.46 -11.30
N PHE A 80 -26.40 18.46 -10.33
CA PHE A 80 -26.69 18.03 -8.96
C PHE A 80 -27.81 18.85 -8.30
N GLU A 81 -27.76 20.18 -8.38
CA GLU A 81 -28.75 21.09 -7.79
C GLU A 81 -30.12 20.98 -8.46
N SER A 82 -30.17 20.63 -9.75
CA SER A 82 -31.42 20.38 -10.48
C SER A 82 -32.11 19.06 -10.11
N GLY A 83 -31.48 18.22 -9.29
CA GLY A 83 -32.00 16.89 -8.95
C GLY A 83 -31.72 15.81 -9.99
N ALA A 84 -30.86 16.08 -10.98
CA ALA A 84 -30.44 15.05 -11.92
C ALA A 84 -29.74 13.89 -11.19
N GLY A 85 -29.92 12.67 -11.71
CA GLY A 85 -29.20 11.48 -11.25
C GLY A 85 -27.80 11.34 -11.87
N GLU A 86 -27.52 12.07 -12.95
CA GLU A 86 -26.27 11.97 -13.68
C GLU A 86 -25.90 13.31 -14.34
N VAL A 87 -24.59 13.52 -14.50
CA VAL A 87 -24.00 14.51 -15.39
C VAL A 87 -22.94 13.83 -16.24
N ARG A 88 -22.97 14.08 -17.55
CA ARG A 88 -21.95 13.60 -18.48
C ARG A 88 -21.03 14.73 -18.90
N ILE A 89 -19.74 14.59 -18.59
CA ILE A 89 -18.68 15.45 -19.10
C ILE A 89 -18.32 14.95 -20.50
N PRO A 90 -18.39 15.78 -21.55
CA PRO A 90 -18.04 15.36 -22.90
C PRO A 90 -16.59 14.84 -22.98
N PRO A 91 -16.29 13.84 -23.82
CA PRO A 91 -14.91 13.42 -24.06
C PRO A 91 -14.03 14.59 -24.50
N GLY A 92 -12.78 14.59 -24.05
CA GLY A 92 -11.82 15.66 -24.36
C GLY A 92 -10.82 15.94 -23.25
N ASP A 93 -9.94 16.91 -23.50
CA ASP A 93 -8.89 17.32 -22.57
C ASP A 93 -9.31 18.57 -21.78
N TYR A 94 -9.36 18.45 -20.46
CA TYR A 94 -9.72 19.52 -19.53
C TYR A 94 -8.52 19.79 -18.62
N ARG A 95 -8.09 21.06 -18.53
CA ARG A 95 -6.91 21.43 -17.73
C ARG A 95 -7.30 22.28 -16.54
N PHE A 96 -6.73 21.94 -15.40
CA PHE A 96 -6.93 22.58 -14.12
C PHE A 96 -5.60 23.18 -13.62
N GLY A 97 -5.69 24.25 -12.85
CA GLY A 97 -4.54 24.89 -12.23
C GLY A 97 -3.98 24.07 -11.05
N GLN A 98 -3.22 24.75 -10.20
CA GLN A 98 -2.66 24.19 -8.97
C GLN A 98 -3.59 24.38 -7.77
N GLU A 99 -3.38 23.59 -6.73
CA GLU A 99 -4.04 23.79 -5.45
C GLU A 99 -3.72 25.15 -4.85
N ARG A 100 -4.62 25.66 -4.03
CA ARG A 100 -4.46 26.94 -3.34
C ARG A 100 -4.65 26.78 -1.84
N GLN A 101 -3.90 27.53 -1.06
CA GLN A 101 -4.00 27.53 0.40
C GLN A 101 -4.92 28.66 0.86
N GLU A 102 -5.91 28.33 1.69
CA GLU A 102 -6.79 29.27 2.39
C GLU A 102 -6.66 29.04 3.90
N GLY A 103 -5.76 29.80 4.54
CA GLY A 103 -5.37 29.54 5.93
C GLY A 103 -4.71 28.17 6.07
N ASN A 104 -5.28 27.29 6.91
CA ASN A 104 -4.80 25.91 7.10
C ASN A 104 -5.50 24.89 6.17
N LYS A 105 -6.34 25.35 5.22
CA LYS A 105 -7.09 24.49 4.32
C LYS A 105 -6.46 24.50 2.93
N THR A 106 -6.22 23.30 2.38
CA THR A 106 -5.89 23.12 0.97
C THR A 106 -7.18 23.05 0.14
N ILE A 107 -7.30 23.89 -0.89
CA ILE A 107 -8.37 23.84 -1.87
C ILE A 107 -7.85 23.19 -3.14
N TYR A 108 -8.51 22.12 -3.56
CA TYR A 108 -8.14 21.34 -4.73
C TYR A 108 -8.55 22.06 -6.02
N PRO A 109 -7.82 21.90 -7.14
CA PRO A 109 -8.23 22.45 -8.43
C PRO A 109 -9.59 21.92 -8.89
N LEU A 110 -9.86 20.64 -8.66
CA LEU A 110 -11.16 20.02 -8.85
C LEU A 110 -11.72 19.59 -7.48
N HIS A 111 -12.55 20.46 -6.87
CA HIS A 111 -13.01 20.34 -5.49
C HIS A 111 -14.53 20.16 -5.41
N PHE A 112 -14.97 18.93 -5.17
CA PHE A 112 -16.36 18.58 -4.87
C PHE A 112 -16.60 18.66 -3.37
N GLN A 113 -17.64 19.39 -2.95
CA GLN A 113 -17.95 19.56 -1.54
C GLN A 113 -19.46 19.61 -1.31
N ASN A 114 -19.91 18.93 -0.26
CA ASN A 114 -21.29 18.87 0.21
C ASN A 114 -22.27 18.30 -0.84
N LEU A 115 -21.81 17.42 -1.73
CA LEU A 115 -22.66 16.74 -2.71
C LEU A 115 -23.18 15.44 -2.07
N LYS A 116 -24.41 15.48 -1.56
CA LYS A 116 -25.05 14.39 -0.82
C LYS A 116 -26.34 13.94 -1.48
N ARG A 117 -26.44 12.64 -1.81
CA ARG A 117 -27.68 11.96 -2.18
C ARG A 117 -28.05 10.92 -1.14
N ASP A 118 -29.28 10.40 -1.21
CA ASP A 118 -29.64 9.17 -0.51
C ASP A 118 -29.01 7.93 -1.20
N ALA A 119 -28.90 6.84 -0.47
CA ALA A 119 -28.21 5.63 -0.94
C ALA A 119 -28.95 4.88 -2.05
N ALA A 120 -30.24 5.15 -2.28
CA ALA A 120 -30.99 4.51 -3.36
C ALA A 120 -30.89 5.28 -4.69
N HIS A 121 -30.52 6.57 -4.65
CA HIS A 121 -30.44 7.44 -5.82
C HIS A 121 -29.08 8.17 -5.89
N PRO A 122 -27.96 7.43 -6.10
CA PRO A 122 -26.64 8.05 -6.19
C PRO A 122 -26.56 9.04 -7.35
N PHE A 123 -25.68 10.04 -7.24
CA PHE A 123 -25.39 10.96 -8.34
C PHE A 123 -24.13 10.55 -9.10
N VAL A 124 -24.24 10.38 -10.41
CA VAL A 124 -23.16 9.92 -11.28
C VAL A 124 -22.50 11.10 -12.00
N ILE A 125 -21.18 11.20 -11.89
CA ILE A 125 -20.32 12.05 -12.72
C ILE A 125 -19.66 11.12 -13.74
N ASP A 126 -20.25 11.02 -14.93
CA ASP A 126 -19.70 10.26 -16.05
C ASP A 126 -18.68 11.12 -16.82
N ALA A 127 -17.42 10.75 -16.70
CA ALA A 127 -16.29 11.36 -17.38
C ALA A 127 -15.61 10.39 -18.35
N THR A 128 -16.32 9.35 -18.83
CA THR A 128 -15.79 8.40 -19.80
C THR A 128 -15.29 9.11 -21.05
N GLY A 129 -13.99 8.95 -21.33
CA GLY A 129 -13.30 9.59 -22.46
C GLY A 129 -12.82 11.01 -22.19
N ALA A 130 -12.97 11.53 -20.96
CA ALA A 130 -12.38 12.80 -20.55
C ALA A 130 -11.04 12.58 -19.85
N THR A 131 -10.07 13.44 -20.17
CA THR A 131 -8.78 13.52 -19.50
C THR A 131 -8.68 14.82 -18.71
N PHE A 132 -8.42 14.69 -17.41
CA PHE A 132 -8.20 15.80 -16.49
C PHE A 132 -6.70 16.01 -16.28
N TRP A 133 -6.19 17.10 -16.84
CA TRP A 133 -4.81 17.54 -16.74
C TRP A 133 -4.63 18.52 -15.59
N PHE A 134 -3.68 18.26 -14.71
CA PHE A 134 -3.33 19.19 -13.62
C PHE A 134 -1.98 19.85 -13.90
N ASP A 135 -1.94 21.17 -13.76
CA ASP A 135 -0.71 21.94 -13.92
C ASP A 135 0.20 21.78 -12.69
N LEU A 136 1.48 21.59 -12.95
CA LEU A 136 2.55 21.56 -11.94
C LEU A 136 3.67 22.47 -12.45
N ASP A 137 4.23 23.29 -11.56
CA ASP A 137 5.38 24.13 -11.89
C ASP A 137 6.65 23.27 -11.96
N ASP A 138 7.33 23.28 -13.12
CA ASP A 138 8.59 22.55 -13.32
C ASP A 138 9.79 23.21 -12.63
N VAL A 139 9.65 24.47 -12.21
CA VAL A 139 10.71 25.24 -11.54
C VAL A 139 10.77 24.95 -10.05
N GLN A 140 9.65 24.50 -9.45
CA GLN A 140 9.53 24.33 -8.00
C GLN A 140 9.12 22.91 -7.61
N MET A 141 9.68 22.43 -6.50
CA MET A 141 9.09 21.32 -5.76
C MET A 141 8.00 21.88 -4.84
N PRO A 142 6.69 21.76 -5.14
CA PRO A 142 5.67 22.12 -4.17
C PRO A 142 5.72 21.17 -2.96
N PRO A 143 5.38 21.66 -1.75
CA PRO A 143 5.30 20.83 -0.54
C PRO A 143 4.25 19.69 -0.65
N GLY A 144 3.36 19.76 -1.64
CA GLY A 144 2.54 18.66 -2.10
C GLY A 144 1.47 19.14 -3.10
N HIS A 145 1.36 18.50 -4.25
CA HIS A 145 0.39 18.83 -5.29
C HIS A 145 -0.94 18.09 -5.10
N ARG A 146 -2.08 18.73 -5.36
CA ARG A 146 -3.41 18.12 -5.18
C ARG A 146 -4.24 18.22 -6.45
N CYS A 147 -4.94 17.14 -6.83
CA CYS A 147 -5.71 17.10 -8.09
C CYS A 147 -7.23 17.13 -7.84
N VAL A 148 -7.81 16.01 -7.41
CA VAL A 148 -9.26 15.84 -7.22
C VAL A 148 -9.58 15.61 -5.75
N GLY A 149 -10.59 16.29 -5.22
CA GLY A 149 -11.02 16.13 -3.83
C GLY A 149 -12.53 16.07 -3.67
N PHE A 150 -13.01 15.13 -2.86
CA PHE A 150 -14.39 14.97 -2.43
C PHE A 150 -14.46 15.19 -0.92
N PHE A 151 -15.17 16.23 -0.49
CA PHE A 151 -15.25 16.64 0.91
C PHE A 151 -16.69 16.63 1.38
N ASP A 152 -16.99 15.91 2.46
CA ASP A 152 -18.34 15.81 3.01
C ASP A 152 -19.38 15.42 1.94
N CYS A 153 -19.03 14.45 1.10
CA CYS A 153 -19.84 13.96 0.00
C CYS A 153 -20.44 12.58 0.34
N SER A 154 -21.62 12.26 -0.20
CA SER A 154 -22.22 10.95 0.01
C SER A 154 -23.00 10.43 -1.19
N ASN A 155 -22.84 9.12 -1.47
CA ASN A 155 -23.56 8.39 -2.52
C ASN A 155 -23.33 9.02 -3.91
N LEU A 156 -22.07 9.10 -4.32
CA LEU A 156 -21.66 9.60 -5.64
C LEU A 156 -20.84 8.55 -6.39
N VAL A 157 -20.86 8.65 -7.72
CA VAL A 157 -20.01 7.86 -8.60
C VAL A 157 -19.16 8.80 -9.46
N LEU A 158 -17.84 8.60 -9.50
CA LEU A 158 -16.97 9.15 -10.54
C LEU A 158 -16.58 8.01 -11.48
N ARG A 159 -16.94 8.13 -12.76
CA ARG A 159 -16.73 7.07 -13.76
C ARG A 159 -15.83 7.53 -14.90
N GLY A 160 -14.89 6.68 -15.31
CA GLY A 160 -14.26 6.74 -16.63
C GLY A 160 -13.21 7.85 -16.85
N ALA A 161 -12.88 8.62 -15.81
CA ALA A 161 -11.93 9.72 -15.92
C ALA A 161 -10.48 9.22 -16.06
N ILE A 162 -9.71 9.87 -16.92
CA ILE A 162 -8.24 9.80 -16.88
C ILE A 162 -7.74 11.01 -16.10
N ILE A 163 -6.91 10.80 -15.09
CA ILE A 163 -6.32 11.86 -14.26
C ILE A 163 -4.81 11.82 -14.42
N ASP A 164 -4.24 12.92 -14.89
CA ASP A 164 -2.82 13.01 -15.26
C ASP A 164 -2.27 14.43 -15.02
N ARG A 165 -0.95 14.57 -15.08
CA ARG A 165 -0.25 15.86 -15.04
C ARG A 165 0.44 16.13 -16.35
N GLY A 166 0.55 17.42 -16.66
CA GLY A 166 1.35 17.86 -17.80
C GLY A 166 2.83 17.48 -17.64
N THR A 167 3.35 17.57 -16.42
CA THR A 167 4.76 17.36 -16.12
C THR A 167 4.94 16.18 -15.16
N ARG A 168 6.04 15.44 -15.35
CA ARG A 168 6.16 14.05 -14.84
C ARG A 168 6.59 13.94 -13.39
N GLY A 169 7.00 15.02 -12.71
CA GLY A 169 7.33 14.97 -11.27
C GLY A 169 8.41 13.96 -10.84
N CYS A 170 9.15 13.39 -11.78
CA CYS A 170 10.29 12.50 -11.58
C CYS A 170 11.21 12.61 -12.80
N ILE A 171 12.51 12.36 -12.60
CA ILE A 171 13.45 12.19 -13.71
C ILE A 171 13.55 10.70 -14.00
N GLU A 172 13.10 10.29 -15.18
CA GLU A 172 13.29 8.94 -15.68
C GLU A 172 14.30 8.97 -16.81
N GLY A 173 15.25 8.04 -16.83
CA GLY A 173 16.21 7.95 -17.93
C GLY A 173 16.90 6.60 -18.05
N ARG A 174 17.39 6.35 -19.27
CA ARG A 174 18.13 5.15 -19.65
C ARG A 174 19.59 5.31 -19.28
N ILE A 175 20.17 4.36 -18.55
CA ILE A 175 21.59 4.33 -18.21
C ILE A 175 22.42 4.18 -19.49
N THR A 176 23.28 5.16 -19.76
CA THR A 176 24.22 5.16 -20.90
C THR A 176 25.65 4.83 -20.47
N LYS A 177 25.99 5.09 -19.19
CA LYS A 177 27.30 4.77 -18.62
C LYS A 177 27.21 4.54 -17.12
N ILE A 178 28.04 3.63 -16.61
CA ILE A 178 28.23 3.40 -15.18
C ILE A 178 29.67 3.81 -14.83
N ASP A 179 29.84 4.77 -13.94
CA ASP A 179 31.14 5.22 -13.45
C ASP A 179 31.31 4.77 -11.99
N ARG A 180 31.99 3.63 -11.83
CA ARG A 180 32.20 3.00 -10.53
C ARG A 180 33.05 3.86 -9.59
N GLU A 181 34.13 4.45 -10.10
CA GLU A 181 35.04 5.27 -9.29
C GLU A 181 34.35 6.57 -8.83
N GLY A 182 33.53 7.16 -9.70
CA GLY A 182 32.75 8.36 -9.39
C GLY A 182 31.44 8.12 -8.64
N ASN A 183 31.08 6.87 -8.33
CA ASN A 183 29.80 6.47 -7.72
C ASN A 183 28.57 7.10 -8.41
N ARG A 184 28.52 7.04 -9.74
CA ARG A 184 27.51 7.75 -10.53
C ARG A 184 27.09 7.01 -11.80
N PHE A 185 25.89 7.30 -12.25
CA PHE A 185 25.28 6.76 -13.46
C PHE A 185 25.01 7.89 -14.45
N GLU A 186 25.43 7.76 -15.69
CA GLU A 186 24.99 8.67 -16.76
C GLU A 186 23.66 8.15 -17.29
N ILE A 187 22.67 9.03 -17.37
CA ILE A 187 21.37 8.73 -17.95
C ILE A 187 21.08 9.64 -19.14
N GLN A 188 20.44 9.07 -20.14
CA GLN A 188 19.67 9.81 -21.14
C GLN A 188 18.24 9.93 -20.62
N PRO A 189 17.74 11.14 -20.27
CA PRO A 189 16.36 11.31 -19.85
C PRO A 189 15.39 10.83 -20.93
N SER A 190 14.29 10.20 -20.49
CA SER A 190 13.20 9.83 -21.38
C SER A 190 12.61 11.07 -22.06
N PRO A 191 12.04 10.95 -23.27
CA PRO A 191 11.38 12.06 -23.95
C PRO A 191 10.35 12.78 -23.05
N GLY A 192 10.36 14.12 -23.07
CA GLY A 192 9.45 14.95 -22.29
C GLY A 192 9.77 15.08 -20.80
N VAL A 193 10.86 14.48 -20.31
CA VAL A 193 11.35 14.70 -18.94
C VAL A 193 12.11 16.02 -18.87
N VAL A 194 11.69 16.88 -17.94
CA VAL A 194 12.43 18.10 -17.57
C VAL A 194 13.23 17.81 -16.31
N VAL A 195 14.52 18.14 -16.35
CA VAL A 195 15.44 18.03 -15.20
C VAL A 195 15.43 19.37 -14.44
N PRO A 196 14.94 19.43 -13.19
CA PRO A 196 14.90 20.67 -12.43
C PRO A 196 16.29 21.23 -12.16
N THR A 197 16.40 22.56 -12.04
CA THR A 197 17.67 23.25 -11.74
C THR A 197 18.05 23.19 -10.25
N THR A 198 17.12 22.86 -9.37
CA THR A 198 17.36 22.70 -7.93
C THR A 198 16.66 21.46 -7.40
N TYR A 199 17.27 20.80 -6.42
CA TYR A 199 16.74 19.63 -5.73
C TYR A 199 16.59 19.94 -4.24
N LYS A 200 15.38 19.77 -3.72
CA LYS A 200 15.05 19.79 -2.28
C LYS A 200 14.08 18.64 -2.04
N GLY A 201 13.94 18.13 -0.82
CA GLY A 201 13.01 17.04 -0.49
C GLY A 201 13.59 15.63 -0.61
N ASP A 202 12.71 14.63 -0.74
CA ASP A 202 13.07 13.19 -0.80
C ASP A 202 13.77 12.87 -2.13
N GLN A 203 15.07 12.54 -2.07
CA GLN A 203 15.95 12.30 -3.23
C GLN A 203 16.07 10.80 -3.53
N ARG A 204 14.93 10.11 -3.61
CA ARG A 204 14.87 8.65 -3.76
C ARG A 204 15.15 8.22 -5.18
N LEU A 205 15.90 7.13 -5.32
CA LEU A 205 16.24 6.48 -6.58
C LEU A 205 15.58 5.10 -6.69
N LEU A 206 14.88 4.86 -7.80
CA LEU A 206 14.20 3.60 -8.09
C LEU A 206 14.77 2.97 -9.37
N PRO A 207 15.57 1.89 -9.23
CA PRO A 207 16.18 1.20 -10.36
C PRO A 207 15.18 0.25 -11.03
N HIS A 208 15.20 0.21 -12.37
CA HIS A 208 14.38 -0.70 -13.17
C HIS A 208 15.14 -1.22 -14.38
N LYS A 209 14.73 -2.37 -14.91
CA LYS A 209 15.30 -2.96 -16.12
C LYS A 209 14.86 -2.18 -17.36
N SER A 210 15.56 -2.40 -18.48
CA SER A 210 15.22 -1.79 -19.78
C SER A 210 13.78 -2.04 -20.26
N ASP A 211 13.11 -3.08 -19.75
CA ASP A 211 11.71 -3.43 -20.02
C ASP A 211 10.72 -2.91 -18.95
N GLY A 212 11.20 -2.12 -17.99
CA GLY A 212 10.40 -1.46 -16.97
C GLY A 212 10.20 -2.26 -15.69
N ARG A 213 10.66 -3.53 -15.63
CA ARG A 213 10.56 -4.33 -14.40
C ARG A 213 11.35 -3.71 -13.27
N PHE A 214 10.74 -3.62 -12.09
CA PHE A 214 11.40 -3.10 -10.90
C PHE A 214 12.49 -4.06 -10.41
N CYS A 215 13.66 -3.51 -10.07
CA CYS A 215 14.75 -4.26 -9.42
C CYS A 215 14.48 -4.41 -7.91
N ALA A 216 13.38 -5.08 -7.55
CA ALA A 216 12.93 -5.26 -6.16
C ALA A 216 14.00 -5.75 -5.17
N PRO A 217 14.95 -6.65 -5.53
CA PRO A 217 16.04 -7.04 -4.63
C PRO A 217 16.86 -5.85 -4.11
N LEU A 218 17.10 -4.83 -4.93
CA LEU A 218 17.93 -3.67 -4.56
C LEU A 218 17.31 -2.82 -3.44
N TYR A 219 16.03 -3.02 -3.13
CA TYR A 219 15.39 -2.41 -1.96
C TYR A 219 16.02 -2.84 -0.61
N ASP A 220 16.86 -3.88 -0.58
CA ASP A 220 17.67 -4.24 0.60
C ASP A 220 18.53 -3.08 1.11
N LEU A 221 18.97 -2.23 0.19
CA LEU A 221 19.79 -1.07 0.51
C LEU A 221 19.00 0.03 1.24
N GLN A 222 17.68 0.10 1.11
CA GLN A 222 16.86 1.16 1.70
C GLN A 222 16.47 0.92 3.18
N GLN A 223 16.86 -0.21 3.78
CA GLN A 223 16.46 -0.50 5.17
C GLN A 223 17.21 0.38 6.19
N GLY A 224 16.46 1.12 6.99
CA GLY A 224 16.97 1.95 8.10
C GLY A 224 17.50 3.30 7.62
N VAL A 225 18.70 3.30 7.02
CA VAL A 225 19.31 4.49 6.41
C VAL A 225 18.87 4.54 4.95
N HIS A 226 18.40 5.69 4.45
CA HIS A 226 18.00 5.87 3.06
C HIS A 226 19.22 5.82 2.12
N LYS A 227 19.64 4.62 1.68
CA LYS A 227 20.86 4.43 0.86
C LYS A 227 20.63 4.38 -0.65
N LEU A 228 19.38 4.25 -1.12
CA LEU A 228 18.99 4.51 -2.50
C LEU A 228 18.60 5.97 -2.67
N ASP A 229 19.49 6.86 -2.24
CA ASP A 229 19.35 8.30 -2.41
C ASP A 229 20.40 8.81 -3.39
N TYR A 230 20.02 9.76 -4.23
CA TYR A 230 20.97 10.50 -5.07
C TYR A 230 21.35 11.83 -4.40
N GLN A 231 22.61 12.22 -4.55
CA GLN A 231 23.13 13.49 -4.04
C GLN A 231 22.78 14.65 -4.97
N ASP A 232 23.07 14.49 -6.27
CA ASP A 232 22.81 15.49 -7.29
C ASP A 232 22.58 14.84 -8.67
N ILE A 233 22.03 15.66 -9.57
CA ILE A 233 21.88 15.33 -10.97
C ILE A 233 22.45 16.51 -11.77
N LYS A 234 23.53 16.26 -12.52
CA LYS A 234 24.30 17.29 -13.23
C LYS A 234 24.40 17.00 -14.72
N PRO A 235 24.42 18.01 -15.59
CA PRO A 235 24.65 17.80 -17.01
C PRO A 235 25.95 17.03 -17.30
N SER A 236 25.87 16.13 -18.27
CA SER A 236 26.99 15.49 -18.95
C SER A 236 27.10 16.06 -20.38
N SER A 237 27.47 15.24 -21.36
CA SER A 237 27.48 15.55 -22.79
C SER A 237 26.15 15.19 -23.47
N ASP A 238 25.82 15.86 -24.58
CA ASP A 238 24.70 15.51 -25.48
C ASP A 238 23.31 15.46 -24.82
N GLY A 239 23.05 16.34 -23.84
CA GLY A 239 21.75 16.36 -23.13
C GLY A 239 21.54 15.20 -22.15
N ARG A 240 22.61 14.48 -21.80
CA ARG A 240 22.63 13.46 -20.75
C ARG A 240 22.99 14.05 -19.39
N TYR A 241 22.75 13.29 -18.34
CA TYR A 241 22.96 13.73 -16.96
C TYR A 241 23.64 12.65 -16.13
N TRP A 242 24.58 13.06 -15.28
CA TRP A 242 25.11 12.22 -14.22
C TRP A 242 24.20 12.28 -13.01
N VAL A 243 23.73 11.13 -12.55
CA VAL A 243 23.09 10.93 -11.24
C VAL A 243 24.18 10.43 -10.28
N THR A 244 24.59 11.27 -9.34
CA THR A 244 25.59 10.93 -8.33
C THR A 244 24.90 10.31 -7.13
N MET A 245 25.27 9.09 -6.75
CA MET A 245 24.69 8.43 -5.59
C MET A 245 25.26 9.01 -4.30
N LYS A 246 24.42 9.11 -3.27
CA LYS A 246 24.83 9.60 -1.95
C LYS A 246 25.81 8.65 -1.26
N ASP A 247 25.56 7.35 -1.40
CA ASP A 247 26.35 6.27 -0.80
C ASP A 247 26.87 5.31 -1.88
N PRO A 248 28.04 4.66 -1.70
CA PRO A 248 28.61 3.74 -2.68
C PRO A 248 27.96 2.35 -2.68
N ASP A 249 27.13 2.04 -1.68
CA ASP A 249 26.59 0.70 -1.44
C ASP A 249 25.82 0.12 -2.63
N LEU A 250 25.10 0.96 -3.40
CA LEU A 250 24.45 0.50 -4.64
C LEU A 250 25.48 0.03 -5.66
N MET A 251 26.56 0.78 -5.83
CA MET A 251 27.62 0.44 -6.79
C MET A 251 28.34 -0.84 -6.37
N ASP A 252 28.61 -1.04 -5.09
CA ASP A 252 29.20 -2.29 -4.59
C ASP A 252 28.21 -3.46 -4.76
N ARG A 253 26.94 -3.25 -4.44
CA ARG A 253 25.90 -4.28 -4.49
C ARG A 253 25.69 -4.84 -5.90
N ILE A 254 25.63 -3.98 -6.93
CA ILE A 254 25.41 -4.45 -8.31
C ILE A 254 26.62 -5.19 -8.90
N HIS A 255 27.77 -5.19 -8.21
CA HIS A 255 28.97 -5.94 -8.56
C HIS A 255 29.27 -7.12 -7.61
N ASP A 256 28.35 -7.44 -6.69
CA ASP A 256 28.46 -8.57 -5.80
C ASP A 256 28.02 -9.87 -6.52
N GLU A 257 28.94 -10.81 -6.69
CA GLU A 257 28.69 -12.07 -7.40
C GLU A 257 27.72 -13.00 -6.64
N ASP A 258 27.73 -12.98 -5.31
CA ASP A 258 26.79 -13.76 -4.50
C ASP A 258 25.37 -13.20 -4.66
N TRP A 259 25.26 -11.87 -4.69
CA TRP A 259 24.01 -11.17 -4.95
C TRP A 259 23.46 -11.45 -6.36
N LYS A 260 24.31 -11.34 -7.37
CA LYS A 260 23.96 -11.67 -8.76
C LYS A 260 23.53 -13.13 -8.91
N ARG A 261 24.18 -14.07 -8.20
CA ARG A 261 23.77 -15.48 -8.18
C ARG A 261 22.40 -15.68 -7.54
N ALA A 262 22.09 -14.93 -6.49
CA ALA A 262 20.81 -15.01 -5.80
C ALA A 262 19.64 -14.49 -6.66
N PHE A 263 19.83 -13.34 -7.32
CA PHE A 263 18.75 -12.56 -7.93
C PHE A 263 18.81 -12.42 -9.46
N GLY A 264 19.87 -12.91 -10.09
CA GLY A 264 20.08 -12.80 -11.53
C GLY A 264 20.07 -11.35 -12.01
N GLU A 265 19.38 -11.10 -13.12
CA GLU A 265 19.32 -9.77 -13.75
C GLU A 265 18.60 -8.71 -12.91
N LEU A 266 17.70 -9.09 -12.00
CA LEU A 266 16.99 -8.15 -11.12
C LEU A 266 17.83 -7.71 -9.92
N GLY A 267 18.96 -8.39 -9.65
CA GLY A 267 19.91 -8.01 -8.62
C GLY A 267 20.97 -7.00 -9.07
N VAL A 268 21.03 -6.69 -10.36
CA VAL A 268 22.12 -5.88 -10.96
C VAL A 268 21.57 -4.85 -11.95
N LEU A 269 22.37 -3.81 -12.19
CA LEU A 269 22.12 -2.79 -13.21
C LEU A 269 23.17 -2.86 -14.32
N SER A 270 22.75 -2.53 -15.54
CA SER A 270 23.59 -2.53 -16.73
C SER A 270 23.27 -1.32 -17.61
N VAL A 271 24.19 -0.99 -18.53
CA VAL A 271 23.89 -0.01 -19.59
C VAL A 271 22.66 -0.48 -20.37
N GLY A 272 21.70 0.43 -20.57
CA GLY A 272 20.40 0.16 -21.15
C GLY A 272 19.26 0.01 -20.14
N ASP A 273 19.56 -0.28 -18.87
CA ASP A 273 18.57 -0.25 -17.78
C ASP A 273 18.17 1.20 -17.43
N GLY A 274 17.26 1.35 -16.48
CA GLY A 274 16.66 2.63 -16.13
C GLY A 274 16.83 3.05 -14.68
N LEU A 275 16.82 4.37 -14.49
CA LEU A 275 16.73 5.02 -13.18
C LEU A 275 15.54 5.97 -13.17
N SER A 276 14.78 5.93 -12.07
CA SER A 276 13.74 6.91 -11.76
C SER A 276 14.11 7.66 -10.49
N CYS A 277 14.38 8.96 -10.61
CA CYS A 277 14.74 9.85 -9.51
C CYS A 277 13.51 10.67 -9.11
N LEU A 278 13.03 10.46 -7.90
CA LEU A 278 11.85 11.15 -7.36
C LEU A 278 12.28 12.47 -6.71
N TYR A 279 11.49 13.53 -6.91
CA TYR A 279 11.78 14.85 -6.33
C TYR A 279 10.55 15.69 -5.94
N THR A 280 9.30 15.23 -6.13
CA THR A 280 8.08 15.98 -5.73
C THR A 280 7.00 15.04 -5.23
N SER A 281 6.04 15.52 -4.41
CA SER A 281 4.85 14.81 -3.86
C SER A 281 3.50 15.31 -4.31
N ALA A 282 2.54 14.39 -4.36
CA ALA A 282 1.16 14.68 -4.73
C ALA A 282 0.17 13.82 -3.94
N MET A 283 -1.10 14.22 -3.94
CA MET A 283 -2.24 13.36 -3.66
C MET A 283 -3.22 13.57 -4.80
N ALA A 284 -3.55 12.49 -5.49
CA ALA A 284 -4.29 12.58 -6.72
C ALA A 284 -5.80 12.66 -6.49
N ILE A 285 -6.34 11.77 -5.66
CA ILE A 285 -7.76 11.73 -5.33
C ILE A 285 -7.85 11.67 -3.82
N GLN A 286 -8.53 12.63 -3.19
CA GLN A 286 -8.80 12.57 -1.75
C GLN A 286 -10.29 12.46 -1.49
N LEU A 287 -10.69 11.48 -0.68
CA LEU A 287 -12.03 11.30 -0.15
C LEU A 287 -11.98 11.65 1.34
N ASP A 288 -12.50 12.81 1.70
CA ASP A 288 -12.38 13.35 3.06
C ASP A 288 -13.77 13.52 3.68
N ASP A 289 -13.94 13.01 4.90
CA ASP A 289 -15.18 13.05 5.67
C ASP A 289 -16.42 12.61 4.85
N SER A 290 -16.26 11.61 3.99
CA SER A 290 -17.27 11.22 2.99
C SER A 290 -17.85 9.81 3.26
N ALA A 291 -18.87 9.44 2.50
CA ALA A 291 -19.56 8.15 2.62
C ALA A 291 -19.94 7.56 1.25
N ASN A 292 -19.77 6.25 1.06
CA ASN A 292 -20.34 5.51 -0.08
C ASN A 292 -20.04 6.12 -1.46
N LEU A 293 -18.79 6.57 -1.65
CA LEU A 293 -18.33 7.03 -2.97
C LEU A 293 -17.86 5.82 -3.79
N THR A 294 -18.22 5.79 -5.06
CA THR A 294 -17.71 4.81 -6.03
C THR A 294 -16.78 5.52 -7.01
N ILE A 295 -15.56 5.04 -7.14
CA ILE A 295 -14.61 5.43 -8.17
C ILE A 295 -14.47 4.24 -9.11
N GLN A 296 -14.95 4.40 -10.34
CA GLN A 296 -15.11 3.30 -11.30
C GLN A 296 -14.38 3.61 -12.61
N ASP A 297 -13.60 2.66 -13.11
CA ASP A 297 -12.93 2.79 -14.42
C ASP A 297 -12.08 4.09 -14.51
N VAL A 298 -11.44 4.47 -13.40
CA VAL A 298 -10.58 5.66 -13.35
C VAL A 298 -9.12 5.26 -13.53
N LYS A 299 -8.45 5.96 -14.45
CA LYS A 299 -7.01 5.79 -14.69
C LYS A 299 -6.26 6.97 -14.08
N LEU A 300 -5.27 6.68 -13.25
CA LEU A 300 -4.47 7.66 -12.56
C LEU A 300 -2.99 7.51 -12.91
N TYR A 301 -2.50 8.45 -13.72
CA TYR A 301 -1.12 8.53 -14.20
C TYR A 301 -0.29 9.59 -13.48
N VAL A 302 -0.89 10.34 -12.56
CA VAL A 302 -0.20 11.33 -11.73
C VAL A 302 0.93 10.66 -10.95
N SER A 303 2.17 11.01 -11.28
CA SER A 303 3.34 10.61 -10.50
C SER A 303 3.31 11.21 -9.09
N LYS A 304 4.00 10.58 -8.15
CA LYS A 304 3.92 10.86 -6.70
C LYS A 304 2.52 11.10 -6.08
N GLY A 305 1.42 10.70 -6.72
CA GLY A 305 0.07 10.87 -6.20
C GLY A 305 -0.74 9.59 -6.25
N GLY A 306 -1.09 9.06 -5.08
CA GLY A 306 -2.10 8.02 -4.93
C GLY A 306 -3.47 8.59 -4.53
N PRO A 307 -4.54 7.79 -4.59
CA PRO A 307 -5.76 8.02 -3.84
C PRO A 307 -5.55 8.00 -2.32
N GLY A 308 -6.48 8.61 -1.57
CA GLY A 308 -6.53 8.47 -0.12
C GLY A 308 -7.91 8.78 0.45
N GLU A 309 -8.21 8.16 1.57
CA GLU A 309 -9.44 8.25 2.35
C GLU A 309 -9.09 8.71 3.77
N ASN A 310 -9.83 9.69 4.28
CA ASN A 310 -9.56 10.30 5.57
C ASN A 310 -10.88 10.67 6.27
N GLY A 311 -11.14 10.08 7.44
CA GLY A 311 -12.31 10.45 8.23
C GLY A 311 -13.66 10.09 7.60
N GLY A 312 -14.76 10.44 8.27
CA GLY A 312 -16.11 10.19 7.79
C GLY A 312 -16.60 8.75 7.93
N GLU A 313 -17.72 8.43 7.28
CA GLU A 313 -18.28 7.08 7.34
C GLU A 313 -17.42 6.07 6.57
N GLY A 314 -16.80 6.48 5.45
CA GLY A 314 -16.06 5.56 4.58
C GLY A 314 -17.00 4.69 3.74
N GLY A 315 -16.66 3.39 3.62
CA GLY A 315 -17.43 2.45 2.79
C GLY A 315 -17.31 2.77 1.29
N HIS A 316 -16.14 3.24 0.86
CA HIS A 316 -15.86 3.61 -0.52
C HIS A 316 -15.60 2.37 -1.38
N LEU A 317 -15.91 2.45 -2.68
CA LEU A 317 -15.66 1.40 -3.66
C LEU A 317 -14.73 1.91 -4.77
N TRP A 318 -13.61 1.23 -4.98
CA TRP A 318 -12.71 1.38 -6.11
C TRP A 318 -12.86 0.16 -7.01
N LYS A 319 -13.38 0.37 -8.23
CA LYS A 319 -13.72 -0.72 -9.15
C LYS A 319 -13.10 -0.48 -10.52
N ASP A 320 -12.37 -1.46 -11.03
CA ASP A 320 -11.76 -1.42 -12.36
C ASP A 320 -10.79 -0.24 -12.55
N CYS A 321 -10.17 0.24 -11.48
CA CYS A 321 -9.27 1.38 -11.52
C CYS A 321 -7.83 0.97 -11.86
N TYR A 322 -7.13 1.84 -12.60
CA TYR A 322 -5.70 1.68 -12.87
C TYR A 322 -4.91 2.81 -12.23
N PHE A 323 -4.00 2.45 -11.33
CA PHE A 323 -3.13 3.35 -10.63
C PHE A 323 -1.68 2.98 -10.94
N GLY A 324 -1.11 3.50 -12.02
CA GLY A 324 0.25 3.19 -12.40
C GLY A 324 0.88 4.24 -13.31
N PRO A 325 2.03 3.93 -13.94
CA PRO A 325 2.61 4.78 -14.96
C PRO A 325 1.65 4.93 -16.14
N ARG A 326 1.75 6.08 -16.83
CA ARG A 326 1.16 6.25 -18.17
C ARG A 326 1.69 5.15 -19.10
N PRO A 327 0.86 4.59 -20.01
CA PRO A 327 1.31 3.70 -21.06
C PRO A 327 2.61 4.16 -21.72
N GLY A 328 3.57 3.25 -21.89
CA GLY A 328 4.88 3.53 -22.47
C GLY A 328 5.88 4.23 -21.54
N THR A 329 5.54 4.48 -20.27
CA THR A 329 6.44 5.11 -19.28
C THR A 329 6.68 4.21 -18.06
N SER A 330 7.75 4.45 -17.31
CA SER A 330 8.08 3.78 -16.05
C SER A 330 7.90 4.75 -14.87
N GLN A 331 7.05 5.78 -15.02
CA GLN A 331 6.85 6.81 -14.00
C GLN A 331 6.41 6.22 -12.66
N TRP A 332 7.03 6.69 -11.58
CA TRP A 332 6.78 6.20 -10.24
C TRP A 332 5.86 7.13 -9.44
N LYS A 333 4.90 6.52 -8.74
CA LYS A 333 4.07 7.14 -7.72
C LYS A 333 4.85 7.21 -6.44
N GLY A 334 5.70 8.21 -6.23
CA GLY A 334 6.47 8.31 -4.99
C GLY A 334 5.73 8.57 -3.66
N ALA A 335 4.44 8.29 -3.56
CA ALA A 335 3.62 8.39 -2.36
C ALA A 335 2.91 7.04 -2.15
N ASP A 336 2.07 6.95 -1.13
CA ASP A 336 1.25 5.77 -0.91
C ASP A 336 0.43 5.45 -2.18
N GLY A 337 0.23 4.17 -2.47
CA GLY A 337 -0.68 3.72 -3.51
C GLY A 337 -2.12 4.06 -3.12
N CYS A 338 -2.53 3.73 -1.89
CA CYS A 338 -3.76 4.26 -1.30
C CYS A 338 -3.68 4.30 0.24
N LEU A 339 -3.94 5.46 0.83
CA LEU A 339 -3.99 5.64 2.28
C LEU A 339 -5.46 5.63 2.74
N CYS A 340 -5.87 4.72 3.61
CA CYS A 340 -7.23 4.69 4.17
C CYS A 340 -7.16 4.77 5.69
N ARG A 341 -7.60 5.90 6.25
CA ARG A 341 -7.51 6.13 7.68
C ARG A 341 -8.71 6.78 8.33
N ALA A 342 -8.92 6.42 9.59
CA ALA A 342 -9.91 7.04 10.48
C ALA A 342 -11.35 7.04 9.91
N THR A 343 -11.67 6.12 9.00
CA THR A 343 -13.04 5.91 8.51
C THR A 343 -13.76 4.92 9.41
N ARG A 344 -15.10 5.01 9.47
CA ARG A 344 -15.90 4.03 10.21
C ARG A 344 -15.93 2.67 9.53
N PHE A 345 -16.11 2.68 8.21
CA PHE A 345 -16.11 1.51 7.36
C PHE A 345 -14.92 1.55 6.40
N GLY A 346 -14.28 0.40 6.25
CA GLY A 346 -13.14 0.21 5.37
C GLY A 346 -13.46 0.39 3.91
N THR A 347 -12.40 0.52 3.11
CA THR A 347 -12.49 0.62 1.66
C THR A 347 -12.73 -0.74 1.01
N THR A 348 -13.41 -0.76 -0.13
CA THR A 348 -13.50 -1.92 -1.02
C THR A 348 -12.72 -1.66 -2.31
N MET A 349 -11.77 -2.53 -2.64
CA MET A 349 -11.07 -2.54 -3.93
C MET A 349 -11.38 -3.83 -4.67
N ASP A 350 -11.86 -3.71 -5.91
CA ASP A 350 -12.14 -4.85 -6.78
C ASP A 350 -11.60 -4.61 -8.19
N ASN A 351 -10.77 -5.54 -8.67
CA ASN A 351 -10.10 -5.43 -9.96
C ASN A 351 -9.30 -4.12 -10.14
N VAL A 352 -8.62 -3.68 -9.08
CA VAL A 352 -7.72 -2.52 -9.11
C VAL A 352 -6.31 -2.97 -9.47
N THR A 353 -5.67 -2.25 -10.40
CA THR A 353 -4.24 -2.42 -10.69
C THR A 353 -3.45 -1.29 -10.08
N LEU A 354 -2.42 -1.61 -9.30
CA LEU A 354 -1.54 -0.65 -8.63
C LEU A 354 -0.07 -0.97 -8.93
N ARG A 355 0.62 0.01 -9.53
CA ARG A 355 2.01 -0.11 -9.96
C ARG A 355 2.84 1.09 -9.56
N HIS A 356 4.13 0.82 -9.34
CA HIS A 356 5.18 1.82 -9.16
C HIS A 356 4.94 2.76 -7.98
N THR A 357 4.36 2.29 -6.87
CA THR A 357 4.37 3.05 -5.62
C THR A 357 5.79 3.13 -5.08
N ALA A 358 6.20 4.30 -4.56
CA ALA A 358 7.45 4.42 -3.82
C ALA A 358 7.24 4.54 -2.32
N ASP A 359 6.01 4.63 -1.83
CA ASP A 359 5.66 4.46 -0.43
C ASP A 359 4.66 3.30 -0.30
N ASP A 360 3.99 3.16 0.84
CA ASP A 360 3.06 2.07 1.15
C ASP A 360 2.06 1.84 -0.01
N LEU A 361 2.00 0.61 -0.51
CA LEU A 361 1.06 0.22 -1.57
C LEU A 361 -0.40 0.50 -1.15
N GLN A 362 -0.72 0.13 0.07
CA GLN A 362 -1.99 0.36 0.72
C GLN A 362 -1.69 0.56 2.20
N ASN A 363 -2.39 1.44 2.89
CA ASN A 363 -2.27 1.58 4.34
C ASN A 363 -3.64 1.68 4.99
N LEU A 364 -3.96 0.76 5.91
CA LEU A 364 -5.28 0.61 6.55
C LEU A 364 -5.14 0.77 8.07
N HIS A 365 -5.54 1.92 8.61
CA HIS A 365 -5.30 2.22 10.03
C HIS A 365 -6.27 3.24 10.64
N GLY A 366 -6.54 3.14 11.95
CA GLY A 366 -7.13 4.24 12.73
C GLY A 366 -6.05 5.18 13.27
N ILE A 367 -6.34 5.89 14.36
CA ILE A 367 -5.40 6.81 15.02
C ILE A 367 -5.51 6.67 16.54
N TRP A 368 -4.37 6.50 17.21
CA TRP A 368 -4.34 6.39 18.66
C TRP A 368 -4.70 7.73 19.34
N GLY A 369 -5.62 7.68 20.30
CA GLY A 369 -5.89 8.75 21.26
C GLY A 369 -5.03 8.60 22.51
N LYS A 370 -3.86 9.24 22.58
CA LYS A 370 -2.98 9.15 23.75
C LYS A 370 -3.55 9.90 24.94
N VAL A 371 -3.75 9.23 26.07
CA VAL A 371 -4.33 9.86 27.27
C VAL A 371 -3.31 10.81 27.90
N LYS A 372 -3.72 12.07 28.08
CA LYS A 372 -2.98 13.12 28.76
C LYS A 372 -3.38 13.25 30.23
N ALA A 373 -4.69 13.18 30.51
CA ALA A 373 -5.24 13.31 31.85
C ALA A 373 -6.63 12.68 31.93
N VAL A 374 -7.07 12.33 33.14
CA VAL A 374 -8.41 11.81 33.43
C VAL A 374 -9.01 12.52 34.65
N SER A 375 -10.34 12.68 34.68
CA SER A 375 -11.07 13.27 35.81
C SER A 375 -12.53 12.82 35.80
N GLY A 376 -12.95 12.07 36.83
CA GLY A 376 -14.26 11.41 36.83
C GLY A 376 -14.44 10.59 35.56
N HIS A 377 -15.48 10.88 34.77
CA HIS A 377 -15.74 10.19 33.51
C HIS A 377 -15.00 10.80 32.30
N GLN A 378 -14.18 11.84 32.50
CA GLN A 378 -13.52 12.53 31.40
C GLN A 378 -12.12 11.99 31.12
N VAL A 379 -11.80 11.86 29.83
CA VAL A 379 -10.45 11.63 29.32
C VAL A 379 -10.06 12.82 28.46
N THR A 380 -8.91 13.40 28.73
CA THR A 380 -8.26 14.40 27.87
C THR A 380 -7.16 13.71 27.07
N PHE A 381 -7.21 13.80 25.74
CA PHE A 381 -6.15 13.31 24.87
C PHE A 381 -5.05 14.35 24.63
N GLU A 382 -3.86 13.88 24.27
CA GLU A 382 -2.82 14.73 23.67
C GLU A 382 -3.33 15.33 22.36
N THR A 383 -2.96 16.58 22.09
CA THR A 383 -3.31 17.23 20.82
C THR A 383 -2.53 16.58 19.68
N ASN A 384 -3.26 15.91 18.78
CA ASN A 384 -2.71 15.23 17.62
C ASN A 384 -3.57 15.58 16.38
N PHE A 385 -2.97 16.19 15.35
CA PHE A 385 -3.70 16.53 14.12
C PHE A 385 -4.23 15.29 13.39
N GLY A 386 -3.52 14.16 13.48
CA GLY A 386 -3.96 12.90 12.90
C GLY A 386 -5.26 12.39 13.50
N LEU A 387 -5.56 12.70 14.77
CA LEU A 387 -6.75 12.22 15.47
C LEU A 387 -8.01 13.05 15.17
N ARG A 388 -7.84 14.26 14.59
CA ARG A 388 -8.97 15.17 14.31
C ARG A 388 -10.06 14.57 13.42
N PRO A 389 -9.76 13.80 12.35
CA PRO A 389 -10.80 13.15 11.55
C PRO A 389 -11.67 12.20 12.37
N THR A 390 -11.06 11.37 13.24
CA THR A 390 -11.78 10.51 14.18
C THR A 390 -12.69 11.31 15.11
N LEU A 391 -12.14 12.34 15.78
CA LEU A 391 -12.91 13.17 16.73
C LEU A 391 -14.05 13.92 16.04
N LYS A 392 -13.82 14.42 14.81
CA LYS A 392 -14.84 15.13 14.04
C LYS A 392 -16.04 14.24 13.71
N ASN A 393 -15.83 12.95 13.47
CA ASN A 393 -16.89 12.00 13.16
C ASN A 393 -17.35 11.15 14.37
N ALA A 394 -16.78 11.36 15.55
CA ALA A 394 -17.12 10.58 16.73
C ALA A 394 -18.53 10.91 17.27
N ARG A 395 -19.24 9.89 17.76
CA ARG A 395 -20.65 10.00 18.20
C ARG A 395 -20.88 9.29 19.53
N PRO A 396 -21.86 9.72 20.35
CA PRO A 396 -22.28 8.96 21.52
C PRO A 396 -22.58 7.51 21.16
N GLY A 397 -22.02 6.57 21.93
CA GLY A 397 -22.10 5.13 21.71
C GLY A 397 -20.85 4.51 21.07
N ASP A 398 -19.99 5.31 20.43
CA ASP A 398 -18.71 4.85 19.87
C ASP A 398 -17.87 4.14 20.95
N ARG A 399 -17.27 3.01 20.57
CA ARG A 399 -16.50 2.14 21.44
C ARG A 399 -15.03 2.52 21.41
N LEU A 400 -14.45 2.62 22.60
CA LEU A 400 -13.03 2.86 22.80
C LEU A 400 -12.43 1.67 23.55
N ARG A 401 -11.28 1.21 23.07
CA ARG A 401 -10.46 0.22 23.77
C ARG A 401 -9.20 0.91 24.29
N PHE A 402 -8.98 0.84 25.59
CA PHE A 402 -7.82 1.45 26.23
C PHE A 402 -6.71 0.42 26.41
N ILE A 403 -5.53 0.77 25.91
CA ILE A 403 -4.31 -0.02 26.01
C ILE A 403 -3.27 0.80 26.76
N HIS A 404 -2.56 0.18 27.70
CA HIS A 404 -1.48 0.82 28.43
C HIS A 404 -0.36 1.22 27.46
N ARG A 405 -0.03 2.52 27.42
CA ARG A 405 0.85 3.11 26.39
C ARG A 405 2.23 2.47 26.27
N GLN A 406 2.81 2.01 27.39
CA GLN A 406 4.15 1.40 27.40
C GLN A 406 4.15 -0.13 27.28
N THR A 407 3.30 -0.82 28.05
CA THR A 407 3.33 -2.28 28.16
C THR A 407 2.48 -2.96 27.09
N GLY A 408 1.52 -2.25 26.48
CA GLY A 408 0.55 -2.85 25.57
C GLY A 408 -0.56 -3.64 26.28
N ALA A 409 -0.63 -3.57 27.62
CA ALA A 409 -1.65 -4.28 28.39
C ALA A 409 -3.04 -3.68 28.17
N PHE A 410 -4.07 -4.52 28.08
CA PHE A 410 -5.46 -4.08 28.02
C PHE A 410 -5.90 -3.47 29.36
N LEU A 411 -6.44 -2.26 29.32
CA LEU A 411 -6.91 -1.52 30.51
C LEU A 411 -8.44 -1.55 30.65
N GLY A 412 -9.17 -1.75 29.55
CA GLY A 412 -10.63 -1.82 29.54
C GLY A 412 -11.23 -1.25 28.26
N GLU A 413 -12.55 -1.38 28.13
CA GLU A 413 -13.34 -0.74 27.08
C GLU A 413 -14.37 0.21 27.70
N ALA A 414 -14.68 1.29 26.98
CA ALA A 414 -15.70 2.26 27.37
C ALA A 414 -16.46 2.79 26.15
N ARG A 415 -17.58 3.46 26.39
CA ARG A 415 -18.34 4.14 25.33
C ARG A 415 -18.27 5.64 25.49
N LEU A 416 -18.19 6.33 24.35
CA LEU A 416 -18.30 7.77 24.29
C LEU A 416 -19.73 8.20 24.67
N THR A 417 -19.88 9.17 25.56
CA THR A 417 -21.17 9.80 25.89
C THR A 417 -21.24 11.25 25.43
N ALA A 418 -20.11 11.97 25.47
CA ALA A 418 -20.00 13.33 24.96
C ALA A 418 -18.56 13.65 24.54
N LEU A 419 -18.39 14.57 23.60
CA LEU A 419 -17.11 15.03 23.10
C LEU A 419 -17.06 16.56 23.05
N LYS A 420 -15.94 17.14 23.48
CA LYS A 420 -15.57 18.53 23.23
C LYS A 420 -14.07 18.61 22.91
N ASP A 421 -13.75 18.91 21.66
CA ASP A 421 -12.37 18.95 21.15
C ASP A 421 -11.59 17.66 21.41
N PHE A 422 -10.56 17.69 22.26
CA PHE A 422 -9.77 16.51 22.66
C PHE A 422 -10.18 15.96 24.04
N VAL A 423 -11.31 16.42 24.59
CA VAL A 423 -11.87 15.96 25.85
C VAL A 423 -13.12 15.13 25.57
N ILE A 424 -13.06 13.84 25.91
CA ILE A 424 -14.22 12.94 25.84
C ILE A 424 -14.79 12.70 27.23
N THR A 425 -16.08 12.40 27.29
CA THR A 425 -16.76 11.86 28.45
C THR A 425 -17.16 10.44 28.16
N LEU A 426 -16.89 9.54 29.09
CA LEU A 426 -17.18 8.11 29.01
C LEU A 426 -18.47 7.76 29.75
N ASP A 427 -18.97 6.55 29.51
CA ASP A 427 -20.09 5.94 30.23
C ASP A 427 -19.71 5.38 31.62
N GLN A 428 -18.43 5.47 31.98
CA GLN A 428 -17.88 4.97 33.23
C GLN A 428 -16.72 5.85 33.73
N ASP A 429 -16.21 5.53 34.92
CA ASP A 429 -15.05 6.19 35.50
C ASP A 429 -13.80 6.03 34.63
N ALA A 430 -13.07 7.12 34.41
CA ALA A 430 -11.91 7.18 33.53
C ALA A 430 -10.59 6.92 34.27
N ALA A 431 -10.58 6.83 35.60
CA ALA A 431 -9.36 6.64 36.39
C ALA A 431 -8.50 5.43 35.95
N PRO A 432 -9.07 4.27 35.57
CA PRO A 432 -8.28 3.12 35.10
C PRO A 432 -7.49 3.38 33.81
N PHE A 433 -7.86 4.41 33.04
CA PHE A 433 -7.30 4.71 31.72
C PHE A 433 -6.18 5.77 31.75
N ALA A 434 -5.77 6.24 32.94
CA ALA A 434 -4.81 7.33 33.10
C ALA A 434 -3.48 7.13 32.37
N GLU A 435 -2.99 5.89 32.28
CA GLU A 435 -1.72 5.54 31.60
C GLU A 435 -1.95 4.97 30.18
N GLY A 436 -3.17 5.10 29.68
CA GLY A 436 -3.63 4.47 28.46
C GLY A 436 -3.40 5.28 27.18
N GLN A 437 -3.74 4.64 26.09
CA GLN A 437 -4.08 5.23 24.80
C GLN A 437 -5.32 4.51 24.28
N ALA A 438 -6.20 5.25 23.61
CA ALA A 438 -7.45 4.73 23.09
C ALA A 438 -7.31 4.34 21.62
N GLU A 439 -7.70 3.11 21.32
CA GLU A 439 -8.10 2.67 19.99
C GLU A 439 -9.59 3.01 19.80
N TRP A 440 -9.94 3.51 18.62
CA TRP A 440 -11.30 3.95 18.31
C TRP A 440 -11.98 2.94 17.41
N LEU A 441 -12.51 1.86 17.99
CA LEU A 441 -12.92 0.65 17.26
C LEU A 441 -13.88 0.92 16.09
N ASP A 442 -14.73 1.95 16.20
CA ASP A 442 -15.67 2.33 15.15
C ASP A 442 -15.08 3.31 14.13
N HIS A 443 -13.77 3.56 14.14
CA HIS A 443 -12.99 4.42 13.23
C HIS A 443 -11.64 3.77 12.84
N GLU A 444 -11.57 2.44 12.91
CA GLU A 444 -10.41 1.60 12.54
C GLU A 444 -10.60 0.98 11.14
N CYS A 445 -11.25 1.68 10.21
CA CYS A 445 -11.43 1.21 8.83
C CYS A 445 -12.06 -0.19 8.73
N ALA A 446 -12.94 -0.57 9.67
CA ALA A 446 -13.42 -1.93 9.81
C ALA A 446 -14.21 -2.43 8.58
N GLY A 447 -14.01 -3.68 8.20
CA GLY A 447 -14.75 -4.32 7.10
C GLY A 447 -14.18 -4.05 5.71
N TRP A 448 -12.91 -3.64 5.61
CA TRP A 448 -12.27 -3.46 4.30
C TRP A 448 -12.20 -4.78 3.51
N LEU A 449 -12.30 -4.68 2.18
CA LEU A 449 -12.19 -5.80 1.25
C LEU A 449 -11.31 -5.43 0.07
N VAL A 450 -10.22 -6.16 -0.13
CA VAL A 450 -9.38 -6.03 -1.32
C VAL A 450 -9.41 -7.36 -2.06
N ARG A 451 -9.96 -7.36 -3.29
CA ARG A 451 -10.08 -8.59 -4.06
C ARG A 451 -9.79 -8.42 -5.54
N ASN A 452 -9.30 -9.50 -6.15
CA ASN A 452 -9.02 -9.57 -7.59
C ASN A 452 -8.06 -8.46 -8.08
N CYS A 453 -7.23 -7.91 -7.19
CA CYS A 453 -6.34 -6.80 -7.51
C CYS A 453 -4.99 -7.29 -8.04
N ARG A 454 -4.34 -6.45 -8.87
CA ARG A 454 -2.99 -6.67 -9.37
C ARG A 454 -2.04 -5.63 -8.81
N PHE A 455 -1.05 -6.10 -8.06
CA PHE A 455 -0.02 -5.28 -7.43
C PHE A 455 1.35 -5.68 -7.99
N GLU A 456 1.97 -4.78 -8.73
CA GLU A 456 3.17 -5.10 -9.49
C GLU A 456 4.19 -3.97 -9.47
N ASP A 457 5.47 -4.31 -9.32
CA ASP A 457 6.58 -3.36 -9.39
C ASP A 457 6.43 -2.21 -8.38
N ASN A 458 6.14 -2.52 -7.12
CA ASN A 458 5.95 -1.52 -6.06
C ASN A 458 7.07 -1.58 -5.02
N PHE A 459 7.41 -0.46 -4.43
CA PHE A 459 8.57 -0.31 -3.56
C PHE A 459 8.31 -0.75 -2.12
N GLN A 460 7.17 -0.36 -1.53
CA GLN A 460 6.89 -0.56 -0.10
C GLN A 460 5.71 -1.51 0.16
N THR A 461 5.10 -1.38 1.34
CA THR A 461 4.32 -2.43 2.01
C THR A 461 2.83 -2.28 1.72
N PHE A 462 2.12 -3.41 1.69
CA PHE A 462 0.68 -3.39 1.93
C PHE A 462 0.46 -3.43 3.45
N GLY A 463 0.20 -2.28 4.05
CA GLY A 463 0.13 -2.07 5.49
C GLY A 463 -1.27 -2.29 6.06
N ILE A 464 -1.37 -3.22 7.00
CA ILE A 464 -2.58 -3.56 7.75
C ILE A 464 -2.30 -3.29 9.22
N MET A 465 -2.87 -2.22 9.75
CA MET A 465 -2.79 -1.90 11.18
C MET A 465 -4.15 -1.99 11.88
N SER A 466 -5.21 -2.26 11.11
CA SER A 466 -6.58 -2.30 11.60
C SER A 466 -7.40 -3.38 10.89
N GLY A 467 -8.47 -3.84 11.56
CA GLY A 467 -9.37 -4.88 11.10
C GLY A 467 -10.70 -4.85 11.87
N PRO A 468 -11.71 -5.67 11.50
CA PRO A 468 -11.67 -6.80 10.55
C PRO A 468 -11.44 -6.42 9.09
N GLY A 469 -10.98 -7.39 8.27
CA GLY A 469 -10.96 -7.23 6.82
C GLY A 469 -10.36 -8.40 6.03
N THR A 470 -10.55 -8.37 4.71
CA THR A 470 -10.23 -9.50 3.81
C THR A 470 -9.41 -9.06 2.59
N LEU A 471 -8.28 -9.74 2.36
CA LEU A 471 -7.44 -9.61 1.17
C LEU A 471 -7.47 -10.93 0.39
N ARG A 472 -8.04 -10.96 -0.82
CA ARG A 472 -8.21 -12.23 -1.53
C ARG A 472 -8.12 -12.22 -3.06
N GLY A 473 -7.63 -13.32 -3.64
CA GLY A 473 -7.60 -13.47 -5.09
C GLY A 473 -6.71 -12.43 -5.79
N CYS A 474 -5.77 -11.82 -5.08
CA CYS A 474 -4.88 -10.79 -5.60
C CYS A 474 -3.55 -11.40 -6.07
N THR A 475 -2.89 -10.71 -7.01
CA THR A 475 -1.53 -11.03 -7.45
C THR A 475 -0.56 -9.96 -7.01
N PHE A 476 0.52 -10.37 -6.33
CA PHE A 476 1.63 -9.52 -5.92
C PHE A 476 2.89 -9.97 -6.65
N THR A 477 3.53 -9.07 -7.39
CA THR A 477 4.70 -9.41 -8.20
C THR A 477 5.78 -8.35 -8.10
N ARG A 478 7.02 -8.77 -7.79
CA ARG A 478 8.19 -7.87 -7.67
C ARG A 478 7.91 -6.69 -6.73
N MET A 479 7.57 -7.03 -5.49
CA MET A 479 7.34 -6.07 -4.42
C MET A 479 8.62 -5.88 -3.62
N GLY A 480 9.04 -4.64 -3.37
CA GLY A 480 10.19 -4.36 -2.52
C GLY A 480 9.97 -4.81 -1.08
N ASN A 481 8.74 -4.68 -0.56
CA ASN A 481 8.42 -5.01 0.83
C ASN A 481 7.27 -6.03 0.98
N ALA A 482 7.03 -6.46 2.22
CA ALA A 482 6.01 -7.44 2.58
C ALA A 482 4.59 -6.87 2.55
N ILE A 483 3.61 -7.77 2.58
CA ILE A 483 2.34 -7.49 3.23
C ILE A 483 2.62 -7.44 4.74
N GLY A 484 2.41 -6.28 5.35
CA GLY A 484 2.81 -6.00 6.72
C GLY A 484 1.61 -5.84 7.65
N LEU A 485 1.54 -6.64 8.70
CA LEU A 485 0.59 -6.49 9.80
C LEU A 485 1.33 -5.97 11.04
N ASN A 486 0.85 -4.88 11.64
CA ASN A 486 1.51 -4.24 12.77
C ASN A 486 0.50 -3.62 13.74
N THR A 487 0.74 -3.71 15.04
CA THR A 487 -0.06 -3.07 16.11
C THR A 487 0.14 -1.55 16.23
N GLY A 488 1.04 -0.97 15.43
CA GLY A 488 1.12 0.48 15.21
C GLY A 488 1.36 1.33 16.48
N ILE A 489 1.88 0.77 17.57
CA ILE A 489 1.88 1.47 18.86
C ILE A 489 2.77 2.73 18.80
N GLY A 490 2.12 3.89 18.61
CA GLY A 490 2.75 5.14 18.17
C GLY A 490 1.72 6.23 17.84
N VAL A 491 1.78 6.82 16.65
CA VAL A 491 0.79 7.82 16.16
C VAL A 491 -0.31 7.16 15.32
N VAL A 492 0.05 6.16 14.52
CA VAL A 492 -0.84 5.43 13.60
C VAL A 492 -1.57 4.33 14.37
N GLY A 493 -2.90 4.33 14.34
CA GLY A 493 -3.76 3.54 15.23
C GLY A 493 -4.11 2.15 14.74
N GLY A 494 -4.48 1.30 15.69
CA GLY A 494 -5.17 0.03 15.46
C GLY A 494 -4.42 -1.20 15.98
N ILE A 495 -5.18 -2.24 16.29
CA ILE A 495 -4.67 -3.60 16.52
C ILE A 495 -5.32 -4.50 15.48
N PRO A 496 -4.55 -5.07 14.53
CA PRO A 496 -5.07 -6.01 13.57
C PRO A 496 -5.75 -7.17 14.27
N ARG A 497 -7.00 -7.45 13.86
CA ARG A 497 -7.80 -8.57 14.34
C ARG A 497 -8.74 -9.01 13.24
N ASP A 498 -9.12 -10.28 13.24
CA ASP A 498 -10.13 -10.80 12.30
C ASP A 498 -9.76 -10.51 10.84
N ILE A 499 -8.51 -10.84 10.49
CA ILE A 499 -7.95 -10.60 9.16
C ILE A 499 -7.88 -11.90 8.38
N THR A 500 -8.36 -11.88 7.13
CA THR A 500 -8.23 -13.00 6.21
C THR A 500 -7.36 -12.63 5.02
N ILE A 501 -6.31 -13.42 4.76
CA ILE A 501 -5.46 -13.34 3.56
C ILE A 501 -5.60 -14.66 2.80
N ALA A 502 -6.40 -14.65 1.73
CA ALA A 502 -6.84 -15.88 1.06
C ALA A 502 -6.61 -15.91 -0.45
N ASP A 503 -6.21 -17.06 -1.00
CA ASP A 503 -6.20 -17.31 -2.45
C ASP A 503 -5.33 -16.32 -3.26
N ASN A 504 -4.28 -15.74 -2.66
CA ASN A 504 -3.40 -14.79 -3.33
C ASN A 504 -2.15 -15.47 -3.92
N SER A 505 -1.55 -14.83 -4.93
CA SER A 505 -0.23 -15.22 -5.47
C SER A 505 0.83 -14.18 -5.12
N PHE A 506 1.94 -14.62 -4.53
CA PHE A 506 3.10 -13.81 -4.18
C PHE A 506 4.31 -14.30 -4.96
N THR A 507 4.80 -13.51 -5.92
CA THR A 507 5.98 -13.83 -6.72
C THR A 507 7.05 -12.76 -6.56
N ASP A 508 8.21 -13.12 -6.04
CA ASP A 508 9.31 -12.17 -5.76
C ASP A 508 8.84 -11.01 -4.87
N VAL A 509 8.06 -11.33 -3.84
CA VAL A 509 7.52 -10.36 -2.87
C VAL A 509 8.46 -10.30 -1.67
N ASN A 510 9.02 -9.12 -1.43
CA ASN A 510 10.08 -8.88 -0.45
C ASN A 510 11.26 -9.84 -0.64
N PRO A 511 11.89 -9.87 -1.84
CA PRO A 511 12.90 -10.88 -2.19
C PRO A 511 14.22 -10.70 -1.42
N ARG A 512 14.31 -9.74 -0.52
CA ARG A 512 15.52 -9.42 0.24
C ARG A 512 15.88 -10.54 1.22
N PRO A 513 17.17 -10.81 1.47
CA PRO A 513 17.59 -11.81 2.45
C PRO A 513 16.88 -11.64 3.80
N HIS A 514 16.45 -12.76 4.39
CA HIS A 514 15.69 -12.91 5.64
C HIS A 514 14.26 -12.36 5.63
N ARG A 515 13.84 -11.67 4.56
CA ARG A 515 12.57 -10.95 4.58
C ARG A 515 11.42 -11.80 4.04
N PRO A 516 10.25 -11.77 4.69
CA PRO A 516 9.12 -12.58 4.27
C PRO A 516 8.20 -11.86 3.29
N SER A 517 7.38 -12.63 2.58
CA SER A 517 6.31 -12.06 1.75
C SER A 517 5.13 -11.56 2.61
N ILE A 518 4.84 -12.24 3.72
CA ILE A 518 3.93 -11.75 4.78
C ILE A 518 4.70 -11.59 6.09
N GLU A 519 4.66 -10.40 6.65
CA GLU A 519 5.24 -10.09 7.96
C GLU A 519 4.13 -9.66 8.91
N ALA A 520 3.98 -10.33 10.05
CA ALA A 520 3.12 -9.87 11.14
C ALA A 520 3.99 -9.61 12.36
N ARG A 521 3.85 -8.42 12.96
CA ARG A 521 4.59 -8.06 14.16
C ARG A 521 3.72 -7.30 15.16
N ALA A 522 3.20 -8.05 16.13
CA ALA A 522 2.59 -7.47 17.32
C ALA A 522 3.68 -6.98 18.29
N HIS A 523 3.65 -5.71 18.67
CA HIS A 523 4.60 -5.13 19.63
C HIS A 523 4.06 -3.87 20.34
N ASN A 524 4.61 -3.58 21.51
CA ASN A 524 4.31 -2.38 22.29
C ASN A 524 5.26 -1.21 21.99
N ALA A 525 5.03 -0.05 22.61
CA ALA A 525 5.83 1.16 22.38
C ALA A 525 7.32 0.99 22.76
N LYS A 526 7.65 0.00 23.59
CA LYS A 526 9.03 -0.33 23.97
C LYS A 526 9.69 -1.30 22.98
N GLY A 527 8.98 -1.68 21.92
CA GLY A 527 9.44 -2.68 20.95
C GLY A 527 9.42 -4.11 21.49
N GLN A 528 8.78 -4.36 22.63
CA GLN A 528 8.58 -5.72 23.12
C GLN A 528 7.52 -6.38 22.24
N ASP A 529 7.90 -7.50 21.65
CA ASP A 529 7.05 -8.29 20.77
C ASP A 529 5.93 -9.01 21.56
N GLY A 530 4.89 -9.45 20.84
CA GLY A 530 3.81 -10.30 21.36
C GLY A 530 2.69 -9.58 22.12
N VAL A 531 2.79 -8.27 22.34
CA VAL A 531 1.85 -7.52 23.19
C VAL A 531 1.53 -6.14 22.61
N PRO A 532 0.24 -5.79 22.40
CA PRO A 532 -0.92 -6.68 22.40
C PRO A 532 -0.84 -7.67 21.21
N PRO A 533 -1.48 -8.85 21.29
CA PRO A 533 -1.43 -9.83 20.21
C PRO A 533 -2.25 -9.38 18.99
N ILE A 534 -1.87 -9.89 17.82
CA ILE A 534 -2.72 -9.89 16.62
C ILE A 534 -3.62 -11.12 16.70
N GLU A 535 -4.93 -10.93 16.78
CA GLU A 535 -5.87 -12.02 17.05
C GLU A 535 -6.59 -12.49 15.78
N ARG A 536 -6.83 -13.81 15.66
CA ARG A 536 -7.70 -14.40 14.63
C ARG A 536 -7.25 -14.03 13.21
N LEU A 537 -5.96 -14.18 12.94
CA LEU A 537 -5.39 -14.06 11.60
C LEU A 537 -5.56 -15.39 10.84
N ILE A 538 -6.14 -15.32 9.65
CA ILE A 538 -6.30 -16.47 8.74
C ILE A 538 -5.44 -16.22 7.49
N ILE A 539 -4.50 -17.12 7.21
CA ILE A 539 -3.70 -17.11 5.97
C ILE A 539 -3.92 -18.44 5.25
N THR A 540 -4.65 -18.43 4.14
CA THR A 540 -5.04 -19.69 3.48
C THR A 540 -5.07 -19.70 1.96
N GLY A 541 -4.76 -20.84 1.34
CA GLY A 541 -4.89 -21.02 -0.11
C GLY A 541 -3.92 -20.17 -0.95
N ASN A 542 -2.91 -19.54 -0.32
CA ASN A 542 -2.00 -18.65 -1.03
C ASN A 542 -0.84 -19.43 -1.66
N THR A 543 -0.30 -18.90 -2.75
CA THR A 543 0.93 -19.41 -3.39
C THR A 543 2.07 -18.42 -3.22
N PHE A 544 3.20 -18.89 -2.72
CA PHE A 544 4.42 -18.11 -2.52
C PHE A 544 5.54 -18.65 -3.41
N THR A 545 6.17 -17.77 -4.17
CA THR A 545 7.26 -18.12 -5.07
C THR A 545 8.44 -17.18 -4.84
N ARG A 546 9.58 -17.74 -4.43
CA ARG A 546 10.86 -17.05 -4.27
C ARG A 546 10.79 -15.84 -3.32
N SER A 547 10.27 -16.06 -2.11
CA SER A 547 10.42 -15.10 -1.01
C SER A 547 11.90 -14.91 -0.66
N GLY A 548 12.26 -13.75 -0.12
CA GLY A 548 13.65 -13.44 0.20
C GLY A 548 14.22 -14.30 1.32
N GLY A 549 13.41 -14.52 2.37
CA GLY A 549 13.62 -15.47 3.44
C GLY A 549 12.43 -16.43 3.58
N PRO A 550 11.88 -16.65 4.79
CA PRO A 550 10.66 -17.45 4.94
C PRO A 550 9.52 -16.84 4.11
N ALA A 551 8.52 -17.62 3.71
CA ALA A 551 7.32 -17.05 3.08
C ALA A 551 6.55 -16.16 4.06
N MET A 552 6.53 -16.55 5.34
CA MET A 552 5.81 -15.89 6.42
C MET A 552 6.69 -15.76 7.67
N ASN A 553 6.74 -14.57 8.26
CA ASN A 553 7.29 -14.37 9.60
C ASN A 553 6.24 -13.71 10.48
N LEU A 554 5.75 -14.44 11.49
CA LEU A 554 4.58 -14.07 12.27
C LEU A 554 4.96 -14.01 13.75
N ILE A 555 4.92 -12.81 14.31
CA ILE A 555 5.33 -12.50 15.66
C ILE A 555 4.12 -11.99 16.44
N GLY A 556 3.77 -12.67 17.52
CA GLY A 556 2.70 -12.23 18.42
C GLY A 556 1.28 -12.49 17.89
N ILE A 557 1.06 -13.55 17.12
CA ILE A 557 -0.29 -13.92 16.67
C ILE A 557 -0.98 -14.86 17.67
N GLN A 558 -2.29 -14.74 17.80
CA GLN A 558 -3.10 -15.55 18.71
C GLN A 558 -4.36 -16.10 18.03
N ASP A 559 -4.75 -17.33 18.37
CA ASP A 559 -6.00 -17.98 17.93
C ASP A 559 -6.17 -17.91 16.41
N SER A 560 -5.09 -18.25 15.69
CA SER A 560 -4.88 -17.97 14.26
C SER A 560 -4.69 -19.26 13.45
N ARG A 561 -4.90 -19.18 12.13
CA ARG A 561 -4.91 -20.33 11.23
C ARG A 561 -4.04 -20.07 9.99
N ILE A 562 -3.18 -21.02 9.66
CA ILE A 562 -2.29 -20.98 8.49
C ILE A 562 -2.47 -22.28 7.71
N GLU A 563 -3.21 -22.22 6.60
CA GLU A 563 -3.78 -23.43 6.00
C GLU A 563 -3.67 -23.51 4.48
N ASN A 564 -3.32 -24.68 3.96
CA ASN A 564 -3.41 -24.99 2.52
C ASN A 564 -2.62 -24.01 1.62
N ASN A 565 -1.52 -23.45 2.11
CA ASN A 565 -0.65 -22.59 1.31
C ASN A 565 0.42 -23.43 0.58
N VAL A 566 0.81 -22.98 -0.62
CA VAL A 566 1.86 -23.60 -1.43
C VAL A 566 3.08 -22.69 -1.44
N ILE A 567 4.25 -23.22 -1.06
CA ILE A 567 5.48 -22.43 -0.90
C ILE A 567 6.59 -23.03 -1.78
N HIS A 568 7.07 -22.25 -2.75
CA HIS A 568 8.12 -22.64 -3.68
C HIS A 568 9.42 -21.86 -3.43
N SER A 569 10.50 -22.61 -3.21
CA SER A 569 11.87 -22.10 -3.05
C SER A 569 12.01 -20.94 -2.05
N PRO A 570 11.47 -21.04 -0.82
CA PRO A 570 11.68 -20.02 0.20
C PRO A 570 13.16 -20.01 0.62
N VAL A 571 13.65 -18.90 1.18
CA VAL A 571 15.00 -18.78 1.78
C VAL A 571 16.17 -18.90 0.79
N ARG A 572 15.97 -19.38 -0.45
CA ARG A 572 17.02 -19.50 -1.48
C ARG A 572 17.83 -18.20 -1.65
N ALA A 573 17.14 -17.07 -1.77
CA ALA A 573 17.78 -15.77 -1.91
C ALA A 573 18.71 -15.45 -0.73
N THR A 574 18.27 -15.72 0.50
CA THR A 574 19.09 -15.57 1.71
C THR A 574 20.35 -16.43 1.65
N VAL A 575 20.23 -17.73 1.36
CA VAL A 575 21.38 -18.65 1.34
C VAL A 575 22.38 -18.26 0.27
N LEU A 576 21.92 -17.87 -0.91
CA LEU A 576 22.81 -17.54 -2.02
C LEU A 576 23.50 -16.18 -1.84
N ALA A 577 22.78 -15.17 -1.35
CA ALA A 577 23.29 -13.82 -1.14
C ALA A 577 24.12 -13.69 0.14
N ARG A 578 23.89 -14.56 1.14
CA ARG A 578 24.57 -14.55 2.44
C ARG A 578 24.98 -15.97 2.84
N PRO A 579 25.94 -16.60 2.14
CA PRO A 579 26.27 -18.02 2.32
C PRO A 579 26.85 -18.37 3.69
N LYS A 580 27.38 -17.39 4.43
CA LYS A 580 27.95 -17.58 5.77
C LYS A 580 26.91 -17.46 6.89
N ASP A 581 25.72 -16.96 6.57
CA ASP A 581 24.68 -16.63 7.54
C ASP A 581 24.02 -17.89 8.10
N GLN A 582 23.87 -17.93 9.43
CA GLN A 582 23.25 -19.03 10.18
C GLN A 582 21.80 -18.73 10.57
N ALA A 583 21.17 -17.74 9.94
CA ALA A 583 19.77 -17.40 10.14
C ALA A 583 18.83 -18.60 9.95
N GLU A 584 17.64 -18.45 10.52
CA GLU A 584 16.58 -19.45 10.47
C GLU A 584 16.16 -19.74 9.04
N ARG A 585 16.03 -21.03 8.71
CA ARG A 585 15.79 -21.52 7.34
C ARG A 585 14.50 -22.33 7.24
N GLN A 586 13.47 -21.96 7.98
CA GLN A 586 12.14 -22.56 7.81
C GLN A 586 11.30 -21.73 6.85
N ALA A 587 10.30 -22.35 6.22
CA ALA A 587 9.41 -21.66 5.29
C ALA A 587 8.40 -20.73 5.98
N ILE A 588 7.98 -21.06 7.21
CA ILE A 588 7.07 -20.30 8.06
C ILE A 588 7.73 -20.17 9.42
N LEU A 589 7.82 -18.95 9.94
CA LEU A 589 8.32 -18.67 11.29
C LEU A 589 7.20 -18.16 12.19
N LEU A 590 7.06 -18.79 13.35
CA LEU A 590 6.18 -18.35 14.44
C LEU A 590 7.03 -17.97 15.66
N HIS A 591 6.91 -16.71 16.07
CA HIS A 591 7.54 -16.19 17.29
C HIS A 591 6.48 -15.68 18.25
N GLN A 592 6.65 -15.96 19.55
CA GLN A 592 5.80 -15.39 20.62
C GLN A 592 4.29 -15.52 20.35
N SER A 593 3.90 -16.62 19.74
CA SER A 593 2.55 -16.85 19.23
C SER A 593 1.86 -17.97 20.00
N SER A 594 0.52 -17.94 20.06
CA SER A 594 -0.22 -18.95 20.81
C SER A 594 -1.54 -19.36 20.16
N GLY A 595 -1.93 -20.64 20.34
CA GLY A 595 -3.20 -21.14 19.78
C GLY A 595 -3.22 -21.08 18.25
N VAL A 596 -2.11 -21.43 17.60
CA VAL A 596 -1.98 -21.38 16.14
C VAL A 596 -2.14 -22.76 15.53
N GLU A 597 -3.06 -22.88 14.56
CA GLU A 597 -3.21 -24.08 13.73
C GLU A 597 -2.45 -23.91 12.41
N VAL A 598 -1.57 -24.86 12.10
CA VAL A 598 -0.85 -24.95 10.83
C VAL A 598 -1.25 -26.27 10.16
N LYS A 599 -1.87 -26.22 8.98
CA LYS A 599 -2.46 -27.42 8.36
C LYS A 599 -2.42 -27.43 6.84
N GLY A 600 -2.02 -28.54 6.24
CA GLY A 600 -2.14 -28.77 4.79
C GLY A 600 -1.26 -27.87 3.92
N ASN A 601 -0.29 -27.15 4.50
CA ASN A 601 0.65 -26.34 3.74
C ASN A 601 1.72 -27.22 3.09
N THR A 602 2.09 -26.93 1.84
CA THR A 602 3.08 -27.69 1.08
C THR A 602 4.33 -26.88 0.80
N LEU A 603 5.50 -27.51 0.96
CA LEU A 603 6.80 -26.93 0.65
C LEU A 603 7.43 -27.66 -0.54
N ASP A 604 7.77 -26.90 -1.57
CA ASP A 604 8.59 -27.33 -2.70
C ASP A 604 9.92 -26.57 -2.69
N ASP A 605 10.97 -27.24 -2.24
CA ASP A 605 12.33 -26.72 -2.11
C ASP A 605 13.34 -27.71 -2.70
N ALA A 606 13.34 -27.80 -4.03
CA ALA A 606 14.15 -28.76 -4.78
C ALA A 606 15.67 -28.66 -4.48
N GLU A 607 16.16 -27.45 -4.18
CA GLU A 607 17.57 -27.19 -3.86
C GLU A 607 17.89 -27.39 -2.37
N LYS A 608 16.89 -27.69 -1.52
CA LYS A 608 17.02 -27.99 -0.08
C LYS A 608 17.71 -26.87 0.72
N HIS A 609 17.31 -25.63 0.49
CA HIS A 609 17.80 -24.47 1.26
C HIS A 609 17.20 -24.39 2.66
N THR A 610 15.99 -24.93 2.83
CA THR A 610 15.30 -25.02 4.11
C THR A 610 15.90 -26.08 5.02
N GLN A 611 15.78 -25.87 6.34
CA GLN A 611 16.30 -26.77 7.37
C GLN A 611 15.24 -27.05 8.44
N ALA A 612 15.22 -28.28 8.93
CA ALA A 612 14.31 -28.68 9.99
C ALA A 612 14.54 -27.87 11.27
N ASP A 613 13.46 -27.36 11.85
CA ASP A 613 13.49 -26.79 13.19
C ASP A 613 13.73 -27.87 14.26
N ALA A 614 14.42 -27.49 15.34
CA ALA A 614 14.71 -28.38 16.46
C ALA A 614 13.47 -28.80 17.24
N THR A 615 12.42 -27.97 17.28
CA THR A 615 11.19 -28.24 18.05
C THR A 615 10.13 -28.92 17.20
N SER A 616 9.84 -28.39 16.01
CA SER A 616 8.82 -28.96 15.11
C SER A 616 9.34 -30.16 14.31
N HIS A 617 10.66 -30.34 14.21
CA HIS A 617 11.33 -31.30 13.32
C HIS A 617 10.97 -31.15 11.84
N SER A 618 10.47 -29.97 11.44
CA SER A 618 9.98 -29.71 10.09
C SER A 618 10.75 -28.56 9.42
N PRO A 619 11.12 -28.68 8.13
CA PRO A 619 11.65 -27.56 7.36
C PRO A 619 10.57 -26.52 7.01
N LEU A 620 9.30 -26.88 7.16
CA LEU A 620 8.18 -25.99 6.90
C LEU A 620 7.99 -24.97 8.02
N LEU A 621 8.08 -25.39 9.29
CA LEU A 621 7.62 -24.60 10.44
C LEU A 621 8.73 -24.40 11.47
N GLY A 622 9.15 -23.15 11.69
CA GLY A 622 10.05 -22.75 12.77
C GLY A 622 9.29 -22.18 13.95
N LEU A 623 9.69 -22.56 15.17
CA LEU A 623 9.05 -22.16 16.42
C LEU A 623 10.05 -21.51 17.39
N ASP A 624 9.64 -20.40 18.00
CA ASP A 624 10.38 -19.71 19.07
C ASP A 624 9.41 -19.00 20.02
N LEU A 625 9.49 -19.27 21.32
CA LEU A 625 8.56 -18.71 22.32
C LEU A 625 7.07 -18.96 22.01
N THR A 626 6.72 -20.12 21.45
CA THR A 626 5.34 -20.43 21.05
C THR A 626 4.65 -21.36 22.03
N LYS A 627 3.31 -21.30 22.08
CA LYS A 627 2.48 -22.15 22.94
C LYS A 627 1.25 -22.69 22.22
N ASN A 628 0.80 -23.90 22.55
CA ASN A 628 -0.44 -24.46 22.01
C ASN A 628 -0.51 -24.43 20.47
N VAL A 629 0.59 -24.77 19.79
CA VAL A 629 0.64 -24.85 18.33
C VAL A 629 0.28 -26.27 17.89
N THR A 630 -0.53 -26.39 16.83
CA THR A 630 -0.82 -27.66 16.18
C THR A 630 -0.32 -27.67 14.74
N LEU A 631 0.34 -28.75 14.33
CA LEU A 631 0.76 -29.02 12.96
C LEU A 631 0.04 -30.26 12.45
N ASP A 632 -0.78 -30.12 11.42
CA ASP A 632 -1.57 -31.19 10.79
C ASP A 632 -2.38 -32.03 11.81
N GLY A 633 -3.04 -31.33 12.74
CA GLY A 633 -3.85 -31.94 13.80
C GLY A 633 -3.07 -32.51 14.98
N LYS A 634 -1.72 -32.52 14.94
CA LYS A 634 -0.87 -32.92 16.06
C LYS A 634 -0.43 -31.70 16.87
N ARG A 635 -0.69 -31.71 18.18
CA ARG A 635 -0.14 -30.71 19.10
C ARG A 635 1.38 -30.86 19.20
N LEU A 636 2.10 -29.76 19.04
CA LEU A 636 3.55 -29.69 19.23
C LEU A 636 3.90 -29.30 20.67
N GLU A 637 5.14 -29.56 21.07
CA GLU A 637 5.67 -29.06 22.34
C GLU A 637 5.76 -27.52 22.31
N ASP A 638 5.54 -26.90 23.48
CA ASP A 638 5.73 -25.45 23.62
C ASP A 638 7.21 -25.11 23.42
N ALA A 639 7.51 -24.17 22.52
CA ALA A 639 8.89 -23.83 22.18
C ALA A 639 9.45 -22.78 23.17
N PRO A 640 10.60 -23.05 23.83
CA PRO A 640 11.26 -22.05 24.66
C PRO A 640 11.90 -20.95 23.79
N LYS A 641 12.48 -19.94 24.44
CA LYS A 641 13.33 -18.96 23.76
C LYS A 641 14.53 -19.68 23.16
N ARG A 642 14.76 -19.54 21.86
CA ARG A 642 15.98 -20.06 21.24
C ARG A 642 17.20 -19.32 21.79
N THR A 643 18.19 -20.08 22.26
CA THR A 643 19.53 -19.55 22.54
C THR A 643 20.22 -19.30 21.21
N ARG A 644 20.15 -18.07 20.70
CA ARG A 644 21.03 -17.67 19.61
C ARG A 644 22.47 -17.78 20.13
N LYS A 645 23.30 -18.61 19.50
CA LYS A 645 24.75 -18.52 19.72
C LYS A 645 25.13 -17.07 19.42
N ALA A 646 25.75 -16.40 20.37
CA ALA A 646 26.29 -15.08 20.13
C ALA A 646 27.24 -15.18 18.93
N GLU A 647 26.98 -14.38 17.89
CA GLU A 647 27.93 -14.16 16.80
C GLU A 647 29.09 -13.30 17.26
#